data_AF-A0A329RUR1-F1
#
_entry.id   AF-A0A329RUR1-F1
#
_cell.length_a   1.000
_cell.length_b   1.000
_cell.length_c   1.000
_cell.angle_alpha   90.00
_cell.angle_beta   90.00
_cell.angle_gamma   90.00
#
_symmetry.space_group_name_H-M   'P 1'
#
loop_
_entity.id
_entity.type
_entity.pdbx_description
1 polymer ?
#
loop_
_entity_poly.entity_id
_entity_poly.type
_entity_poly.pdbx_seq_one_letter_code
_entity_poly.pdbx_strand_id
1 'polypeptide(L)'
;MVTLREAALRVLEMVAIFLAGQMTQAAETSEATTLDVTVLQTMAKGLADREGRVALNALRALCMLLLNLDALDQVPRPELLASAVPLVLAALHSLLVTRQFDEVMEALEVLIEVAEPHAAFFKPCLREYVETMVQIADAPRDENDDNAMPDGCRQLAMEFLVSLAEQAPSRCRRLPANMFVETVYPVAFKMMLELQDIDTWDVANCEDEQSAGGQGMDQEISNFDVGSEALERLVGALGAKRSLPTCFALIQEYAARLDNWVSRHAALVGLCQILDVLDDENLDAIVRHLLTQANDPHPRVCCTAVDVIGQLSVDQAPQFQEAYHQQALTVLAHYLEDFNKPRLQAHAATALRQFIDMCPPELLTPYLEKMLHQLFALLQHGQSLTSGAGQTHTQAFIAARVVQEQAITAISSVATVAGASFTNYYAAVMPPLQQILMNCLQESMQAAAASPAVLKPQSNAPSSFTLGGITLECLSLIGQAVGKEVFSRDASAILKVMAEMQATPSIVGNELIRTYLLQAWARCCTCLGHDFAPFLPLVMPTLLEAATQQAEFEVDPSTLSSDDDDDESGGSTDSEDIQLAQVNDKCLSIRTSILEEKATACQLLAGMVTDLEDAFFPYAEQVTQVLAPLLTESVHSDIRASAIRAMPALVKCVAMSTAAPSKEHSEAAIKQMVDFALGRLVNALTSEPEVDLVVSIMQSMTSCLNDARELHPTLELNEAQLSELVHGLLVVLGDSFQRRAMRRGAGSDMEAEGDEEEDDASQSSETQMAEQELQFVLAECIGTLAKTHGAAFFPVFMTLLWEKVAALAAPGCLVEDRRLALFVVDDVLEHCGPAMRRMDVFLPVLESALREVSEPSLVQAAAFGVGVCASQGGEAFAPHAERCLQLLHNVVAHPRAHSPEQRNATDNAVAALGKFCEFQAGAVDATTLFPQWLELLPLRGDLEESLAVSRRLCGYVNDRHPLVLGAPDYRHLGKVVAVLAAVAEEKFLRKMSKAVGDKEASALRQELASTLASLRSTVPEQIMGQAWTSLPASQQAALHALFA
;
A
#
# COMPACT_ATOMS: atom_id res chain seq x y z
N MET A 1 55.61 9.29 -3.98
CA MET A 1 54.93 10.60 -3.83
C MET A 1 53.46 10.47 -4.20
N VAL A 2 53.12 9.98 -5.41
CA VAL A 2 51.73 9.67 -5.82
C VAL A 2 51.06 8.68 -4.85
N THR A 3 51.66 7.50 -4.66
CA THR A 3 51.16 6.46 -3.75
C THR A 3 50.96 6.89 -2.30
N LEU A 4 51.77 7.85 -1.81
CA LEU A 4 51.62 8.41 -0.46
C LEU A 4 50.41 9.36 -0.37
N ARG A 5 50.10 10.08 -1.45
CA ARG A 5 48.91 10.94 -1.53
C ARG A 5 47.64 10.10 -1.62
N GLU A 6 47.65 9.05 -2.46
CA GLU A 6 46.55 8.08 -2.57
C GLU A 6 46.27 7.40 -1.22
N ALA A 7 47.30 6.85 -0.58
CA ALA A 7 47.15 6.21 0.73
C ALA A 7 46.61 7.16 1.80
N ALA A 8 47.02 8.43 1.79
CA ALA A 8 46.50 9.42 2.74
C ALA A 8 45.00 9.71 2.53
N LEU A 9 44.54 9.74 1.28
CA LEU A 9 43.13 9.98 0.95
C LEU A 9 42.27 8.75 1.27
N ARG A 10 42.76 7.53 1.00
CA ARG A 10 42.09 6.30 1.42
C ARG A 10 41.95 6.21 2.94
N VAL A 11 42.94 6.66 3.70
CA VAL A 11 42.81 6.74 5.16
C VAL A 11 41.68 7.71 5.56
N LEU A 12 41.55 8.86 4.88
CA LEU A 12 40.45 9.80 5.14
C LEU A 12 39.08 9.21 4.79
N GLU A 13 38.98 8.46 3.69
CA GLU A 13 37.79 7.68 3.31
C GLU A 13 37.42 6.68 4.41
N MET A 14 38.38 5.86 4.88
CA MET A 14 38.15 4.86 5.94
C MET A 14 37.75 5.47 7.29
N VAL A 15 38.16 6.71 7.59
CA VAL A 15 37.81 7.40 8.84
C VAL A 15 36.67 8.42 8.67
N ALA A 16 35.97 8.43 7.53
CA ALA A 16 34.95 9.42 7.20
C ALA A 16 33.82 9.50 8.26
N ILE A 17 33.37 8.35 8.79
CA ILE A 17 32.37 8.27 9.87
C ILE A 17 32.83 9.04 11.12
N PHE A 18 34.08 8.82 11.54
CA PHE A 18 34.64 9.50 12.70
C PHE A 18 34.75 11.00 12.43
N LEU A 19 35.16 11.40 11.22
CA LEU A 19 35.27 12.80 10.83
C LEU A 19 33.89 13.49 10.82
N ALA A 20 32.86 12.85 10.27
CA ALA A 20 31.50 13.36 10.28
C ALA A 20 30.97 13.55 11.71
N GLY A 21 31.15 12.55 12.58
CA GLY A 21 30.75 12.64 13.99
C GLY A 21 31.49 13.75 14.77
N GLN A 22 32.75 14.03 14.44
CA GLN A 22 33.46 15.18 15.02
C GLN A 22 32.92 16.51 14.49
N MET A 23 32.57 16.58 13.19
CA MET A 23 32.05 17.80 12.56
C MET A 23 30.65 18.17 13.08
N THR A 24 29.78 17.19 13.37
CA THR A 24 28.43 17.43 13.91
C THR A 24 28.42 17.75 15.40
N GLN A 25 29.33 17.19 16.21
CA GLN A 25 29.45 17.47 17.64
C GLN A 25 30.12 18.82 17.97
N ALA A 26 30.82 19.43 17.02
CA ALA A 26 31.81 20.50 17.27
C ALA A 26 31.28 21.94 17.32
N ALA A 27 29.97 22.17 17.47
CA ALA A 27 29.41 23.53 17.49
C ALA A 27 29.91 24.44 18.64
N GLU A 28 30.69 23.94 19.61
CA GLU A 28 31.04 24.69 20.84
C GLU A 28 32.55 24.86 21.18
N THR A 29 33.53 24.36 20.40
CA THR A 29 34.98 24.53 20.75
C THR A 29 35.92 24.95 19.60
N SER A 30 36.90 25.81 19.93
CA SER A 30 37.82 26.46 18.96
C SER A 30 38.86 25.52 18.31
N GLU A 31 39.24 24.40 18.92
CA GLU A 31 40.26 23.50 18.36
C GLU A 31 39.67 22.58 17.26
N ALA A 32 38.40 22.16 17.41
CA ALA A 32 37.70 21.33 16.42
C ALA A 32 37.50 22.04 15.08
N THR A 33 37.19 23.35 15.09
CA THR A 33 37.04 24.15 13.85
C THR A 33 38.28 24.21 12.95
N THR A 34 39.47 23.86 13.45
CA THR A 34 40.68 23.78 12.63
C THR A 34 40.85 22.44 11.91
N LEU A 35 40.27 21.37 12.46
CA LEU A 35 40.29 20.04 11.85
C LEU A 35 39.41 20.01 10.59
N ASP A 36 38.17 20.48 10.69
CA ASP A 36 37.19 20.52 9.58
C ASP A 36 37.75 21.27 8.36
N VAL A 37 38.32 22.46 8.62
CA VAL A 37 38.95 23.28 7.58
C VAL A 37 40.13 22.55 6.96
N THR A 38 40.95 21.87 7.77
CA THR A 38 42.13 21.15 7.27
C THR A 38 41.73 19.93 6.43
N VAL A 39 40.74 19.15 6.86
CA VAL A 39 40.22 17.97 6.17
C VAL A 39 39.62 18.37 4.82
N LEU A 40 38.66 19.30 4.83
CA LEU A 40 37.99 19.75 3.59
C LEU A 40 38.98 20.41 2.63
N GLN A 41 39.94 21.21 3.10
CA GLN A 41 40.98 21.78 2.24
C GLN A 41 41.95 20.72 1.70
N THR A 42 42.19 19.63 2.43
CA THR A 42 43.04 18.53 1.97
C THR A 42 42.35 17.75 0.86
N MET A 43 41.07 17.43 1.03
CA MET A 43 40.23 16.82 -0.02
C MET A 43 40.15 17.73 -1.25
N ALA A 44 39.86 19.02 -1.06
CA ALA A 44 39.82 19.99 -2.16
C ALA A 44 41.16 20.12 -2.93
N LYS A 45 42.29 20.02 -2.25
CA LYS A 45 43.61 19.97 -2.92
C LYS A 45 43.81 18.67 -3.68
N GLY A 46 43.33 17.55 -3.15
CA GLY A 46 43.36 16.24 -3.81
C GLY A 46 42.53 16.21 -5.09
N LEU A 47 41.33 16.81 -5.07
CA LEU A 47 40.47 16.95 -6.25
C LEU A 47 41.13 17.72 -7.40
N ALA A 48 42.03 18.66 -7.08
CA ALA A 48 42.77 19.45 -8.07
C ALA A 48 44.11 18.80 -8.49
N ASP A 49 44.41 17.58 -8.06
CA ASP A 49 45.64 16.88 -8.45
C ASP A 49 45.62 16.52 -9.94
N ARG A 50 46.79 16.48 -10.56
CA ARG A 50 46.92 16.17 -12.00
C ARG A 50 46.91 14.67 -12.28
N GLU A 51 47.12 13.86 -11.24
CA GLU A 51 47.06 12.42 -11.32
C GLU A 51 45.61 11.96 -11.06
N GLY A 52 44.97 11.36 -12.07
CA GLY A 52 43.55 11.00 -12.02
C GLY A 52 43.17 10.15 -10.81
N ARG A 53 44.01 9.15 -10.46
CA ARG A 53 43.81 8.32 -9.26
C ARG A 53 43.85 9.10 -7.95
N VAL A 54 44.69 10.13 -7.83
CA VAL A 54 44.73 10.96 -6.62
C VAL A 54 43.44 11.79 -6.53
N ALA A 55 42.96 12.32 -7.64
CA ALA A 55 41.70 13.06 -7.70
C ALA A 55 40.49 12.17 -7.38
N LEU A 56 40.44 10.94 -7.91
CA LEU A 56 39.40 9.95 -7.62
C LEU A 56 39.37 9.58 -6.13
N ASN A 57 40.50 9.23 -5.52
CA ASN A 57 40.52 8.92 -4.08
C ASN A 57 40.13 10.14 -3.22
N ALA A 58 40.36 11.37 -3.69
CA ALA A 58 39.90 12.58 -3.00
C ALA A 58 38.40 12.80 -3.14
N LEU A 59 37.82 12.46 -4.29
CA LEU A 59 36.38 12.44 -4.54
C LEU A 59 35.72 11.40 -3.63
N ARG A 60 36.20 10.15 -3.62
CA ARG A 60 35.70 9.07 -2.77
C ARG A 60 35.72 9.46 -1.29
N ALA A 61 36.84 9.99 -0.80
CA ALA A 61 36.94 10.44 0.58
C ALA A 61 35.97 11.58 0.94
N LEU A 62 35.72 12.51 0.00
CA LEU A 62 34.73 13.58 0.20
C LEU A 62 33.31 13.02 0.20
N CYS A 63 32.96 12.16 -0.74
CA CYS A 63 31.63 11.57 -0.83
C CYS A 63 31.31 10.68 0.38
N MET A 64 32.26 9.84 0.83
CA MET A 64 32.11 9.07 2.07
C MET A 64 31.91 9.95 3.30
N LEU A 65 32.53 11.13 3.34
CA LEU A 65 32.25 12.10 4.41
C LEU A 65 30.81 12.63 4.30
N LEU A 66 30.35 13.00 3.11
CA LEU A 66 28.99 13.50 2.88
C LEU A 66 27.93 12.47 3.25
N LEU A 67 28.10 11.21 2.84
CA LEU A 67 27.17 10.10 3.15
C LEU A 67 26.98 9.88 4.65
N ASN A 68 27.94 10.28 5.49
CA ASN A 68 27.89 10.12 6.94
C ASN A 68 27.47 11.41 7.69
N LEU A 69 27.08 12.46 6.97
CA LEU A 69 26.51 13.68 7.56
C LEU A 69 24.97 13.62 7.53
N ASP A 70 24.34 13.91 8.67
CA ASP A 70 22.87 13.96 8.77
C ASP A 70 22.26 15.09 7.93
N ALA A 71 22.94 16.25 7.86
CA ALA A 71 22.53 17.37 7.01
C ALA A 71 23.71 18.31 6.67
N LEU A 72 23.70 18.89 5.47
CA LEU A 72 24.79 19.74 4.98
C LEU A 72 24.93 21.08 5.74
N ASP A 73 23.85 21.58 6.33
CA ASP A 73 23.81 22.85 7.09
C ASP A 73 24.43 22.71 8.49
N GLN A 74 24.54 21.49 9.01
CA GLN A 74 25.22 21.18 10.26
C GLN A 74 26.75 21.30 10.14
N VAL A 75 27.28 21.40 8.91
CA VAL A 75 28.71 21.57 8.68
C VAL A 75 29.11 23.00 9.08
N PRO A 76 30.09 23.20 9.99
CA PRO A 76 30.45 24.53 10.51
C PRO A 76 30.93 25.55 9.44
N ARG A 77 31.30 25.07 8.24
CA ARG A 77 31.81 25.85 7.10
C ARG A 77 31.19 25.37 5.79
N PRO A 78 29.89 25.62 5.56
CA PRO A 78 29.20 25.17 4.35
C PRO A 78 29.78 25.81 3.09
N GLU A 79 30.46 26.95 3.19
CA GLU A 79 31.09 27.62 2.04
C GLU A 79 32.26 26.79 1.46
N LEU A 80 32.94 25.99 2.29
CA LEU A 80 34.03 25.12 1.82
C LEU A 80 33.49 23.95 0.99
N LEU A 81 32.37 23.35 1.40
CA LEU A 81 31.70 22.32 0.62
C LEU A 81 31.22 22.89 -0.72
N ALA A 82 30.58 24.07 -0.69
CA ALA A 82 30.17 24.76 -1.93
C ALA A 82 31.35 25.04 -2.89
N SER A 83 32.54 25.31 -2.35
CA SER A 83 33.75 25.51 -3.15
C SER A 83 34.36 24.21 -3.71
N ALA A 84 34.03 23.05 -3.15
CA ALA A 84 34.50 21.75 -3.62
C ALA A 84 33.72 21.24 -4.83
N VAL A 85 32.43 21.60 -4.95
CA VAL A 85 31.55 21.22 -6.07
C VAL A 85 32.19 21.44 -7.46
N PRO A 86 32.68 22.63 -7.84
CA PRO A 86 33.33 22.82 -9.14
C PRO A 86 34.64 22.03 -9.30
N LEU A 87 35.31 21.66 -8.20
CA LEU A 87 36.54 20.86 -8.24
C LEU A 87 36.24 19.39 -8.53
N VAL A 88 35.14 18.86 -7.98
CA VAL A 88 34.64 17.50 -8.28
C VAL A 88 34.35 17.40 -9.78
N LEU A 89 33.60 18.35 -10.34
CA LEU A 89 33.31 18.36 -11.77
C LEU A 89 34.58 18.48 -12.63
N ALA A 90 35.54 19.31 -12.22
CA ALA A 90 36.81 19.45 -12.92
C ALA A 90 37.66 18.17 -12.87
N ALA A 91 37.64 17.42 -11.76
CA ALA A 91 38.29 16.11 -11.65
C ALA A 91 37.67 15.11 -12.63
N LEU A 92 36.34 15.03 -12.68
CA LEU A 92 35.62 14.17 -13.63
C LEU A 92 35.95 14.53 -15.08
N HIS A 93 35.96 15.82 -15.44
CA HIS A 93 36.38 16.29 -16.76
C HIS A 93 37.82 15.88 -17.09
N SER A 94 38.73 15.94 -16.12
CA SER A 94 40.12 15.50 -16.31
C SER A 94 40.18 14.00 -16.65
N LEU A 95 39.47 13.16 -15.89
CA LEU A 95 39.40 11.71 -16.11
C LEU A 95 38.86 11.39 -17.51
N LEU A 96 37.77 12.04 -17.91
CA LEU A 96 37.15 11.93 -19.25
C LEU A 96 38.12 12.30 -20.37
N VAL A 97 38.83 13.44 -20.25
CA VAL A 97 39.81 13.90 -21.25
C VAL A 97 40.99 12.93 -21.34
N THR A 98 41.40 12.34 -20.23
CA THR A 98 42.45 11.32 -20.19
C THR A 98 41.98 9.91 -20.55
N ARG A 99 40.68 9.72 -20.80
CA ARG A 99 40.05 8.42 -21.13
C ARG A 99 40.28 7.34 -20.06
N GLN A 100 40.25 7.76 -18.80
CA GLN A 100 40.32 6.86 -17.65
C GLN A 100 38.89 6.42 -17.30
N PHE A 101 38.28 5.58 -18.15
CA PHE A 101 36.85 5.28 -18.07
C PHE A 101 36.47 4.45 -16.83
N ASP A 102 37.31 3.52 -16.40
CA ASP A 102 37.11 2.76 -15.15
C ASP A 102 37.03 3.72 -13.96
N GLU A 103 37.96 4.67 -13.87
CA GLU A 103 37.93 5.71 -12.84
C GLU A 103 36.75 6.70 -12.99
N VAL A 104 36.19 6.88 -14.19
CA VAL A 104 34.96 7.66 -14.40
C VAL A 104 33.74 6.92 -13.86
N MET A 105 33.63 5.60 -14.09
CA MET A 105 32.53 4.78 -13.57
C MET A 105 32.52 4.80 -12.04
N GLU A 106 33.67 4.53 -11.41
CA GLU A 106 33.81 4.63 -9.94
C GLU A 106 33.44 6.02 -9.40
N ALA A 107 33.79 7.08 -10.14
CA ALA A 107 33.43 8.44 -9.74
C ALA A 107 31.92 8.67 -9.82
N LEU A 108 31.25 8.17 -10.86
CA LEU A 108 29.81 8.35 -11.05
C LEU A 108 29.00 7.55 -10.02
N GLU A 109 29.36 6.28 -9.76
CA GLU A 109 28.73 5.44 -8.72
C GLU A 109 28.67 6.17 -7.37
N VAL A 110 29.82 6.67 -6.92
CA VAL A 110 29.94 7.35 -5.62
C VAL A 110 29.23 8.73 -5.62
N LEU A 111 29.08 9.38 -6.79
CA LEU A 111 28.31 10.62 -6.90
C LEU A 111 26.79 10.38 -6.90
N ILE A 112 26.34 9.25 -7.46
CA ILE A 112 24.94 8.80 -7.40
C ILE A 112 24.55 8.55 -5.95
N GLU A 113 25.35 7.79 -5.20
CA GLU A 113 25.12 7.54 -3.77
C GLU A 113 24.98 8.84 -2.96
N VAL A 114 25.74 9.89 -3.28
CA VAL A 114 25.65 11.20 -2.60
C VAL A 114 24.41 12.00 -3.03
N ALA A 115 23.93 11.82 -4.26
CA ALA A 115 22.75 12.53 -4.75
C ALA A 115 21.50 12.17 -3.96
N GLU A 116 21.37 10.92 -3.51
CA GLU A 116 20.26 10.43 -2.68
C GLU A 116 20.05 11.25 -1.39
N PRO A 117 20.98 11.29 -0.42
CA PRO A 117 20.79 12.06 0.81
C PRO A 117 21.09 13.56 0.62
N HIS A 118 21.91 13.95 -0.37
CA HIS A 118 22.53 15.28 -0.43
C HIS A 118 22.50 15.94 -1.82
N ALA A 119 21.46 15.75 -2.64
CA ALA A 119 21.31 16.42 -3.95
C ALA A 119 21.52 17.95 -3.92
N ALA A 120 21.24 18.59 -2.77
CA ALA A 120 21.49 20.01 -2.55
C ALA A 120 22.98 20.42 -2.68
N PHE A 121 23.92 19.48 -2.50
CA PHE A 121 25.35 19.68 -2.70
C PHE A 121 25.67 20.16 -4.11
N PHE A 122 24.98 19.66 -5.13
CA PHE A 122 25.24 19.99 -6.53
C PHE A 122 24.71 21.38 -6.96
N LYS A 123 23.98 22.11 -6.09
CA LYS A 123 23.38 23.44 -6.37
C LYS A 123 24.33 24.42 -7.09
N PRO A 124 25.59 24.62 -6.64
CA PRO A 124 26.44 25.68 -7.17
C PRO A 124 26.78 25.53 -8.67
N CYS A 125 26.76 24.32 -9.21
CA CYS A 125 27.12 24.00 -10.59
C CYS A 125 26.10 23.06 -11.26
N LEU A 126 24.84 23.12 -10.83
CA LEU A 126 23.81 22.15 -11.25
C LEU A 126 23.69 22.06 -12.78
N ARG A 127 23.72 23.19 -13.47
CA ARG A 127 23.64 23.23 -14.93
C ARG A 127 24.82 22.48 -15.56
N GLU A 128 26.03 22.76 -15.09
CA GLU A 128 27.25 22.20 -15.66
C GLU A 128 27.34 20.69 -15.42
N TYR A 129 26.82 20.19 -14.28
CA TYR A 129 26.65 18.76 -14.05
C TYR A 129 25.69 18.14 -15.05
N VAL A 130 24.49 18.72 -15.22
CA VAL A 130 23.49 18.22 -16.19
C VAL A 130 24.06 18.19 -17.60
N GLU A 131 24.68 19.28 -18.05
CA GLU A 131 25.30 19.36 -19.37
C GLU A 131 26.43 18.33 -19.56
N THR A 132 27.22 18.07 -18.52
CA THR A 132 28.31 17.07 -18.57
C THR A 132 27.75 15.66 -18.66
N MET A 133 26.75 15.31 -17.84
CA MET A 133 26.16 13.97 -17.88
C MET A 133 25.41 13.69 -19.17
N VAL A 134 24.70 14.69 -19.72
CA VAL A 134 24.09 14.60 -21.05
C VAL A 134 25.16 14.34 -22.12
N GLN A 135 26.33 14.98 -22.06
CA GLN A 135 27.41 14.73 -23.00
C GLN A 135 28.01 13.32 -22.89
N ILE A 136 28.10 12.78 -21.68
CA ILE A 136 28.58 11.41 -21.45
C ILE A 136 27.53 10.42 -21.99
N ALA A 137 26.27 10.55 -21.60
CA ALA A 137 25.19 9.64 -21.99
C ALA A 137 24.89 9.66 -23.51
N ASP A 138 24.95 10.84 -24.16
CA ASP A 138 24.72 11.02 -25.61
C ASP A 138 25.98 10.75 -26.47
N ALA A 139 27.06 10.23 -25.89
CA ALA A 139 28.27 9.92 -26.63
C ALA A 139 27.98 8.88 -27.74
N PRO A 140 28.50 9.06 -28.97
CA PRO A 140 28.21 8.15 -30.07
C PRO A 140 28.82 6.78 -29.82
N ARG A 141 28.03 5.74 -30.09
CA ARG A 141 28.48 4.35 -30.10
C ARG A 141 29.28 4.06 -31.38
N ASP A 142 30.53 3.63 -31.23
CA ASP A 142 31.32 3.03 -32.29
C ASP A 142 31.92 1.72 -31.77
N GLU A 143 31.28 0.60 -32.09
CA GLU A 143 31.69 -0.75 -31.67
C GLU A 143 33.07 -1.15 -32.22
N ASN A 144 33.63 -0.38 -33.16
CA ASN A 144 34.95 -0.65 -33.75
C ASN A 144 36.05 0.28 -33.22
N ASP A 145 35.74 1.20 -32.31
CA ASP A 145 36.73 2.06 -31.63
C ASP A 145 36.81 1.70 -30.16
N ASP A 146 37.88 0.97 -29.77
CA ASP A 146 38.22 0.67 -28.37
C ASP A 146 38.40 1.95 -27.51
N ASN A 147 38.41 3.14 -28.12
CA ASN A 147 38.45 4.42 -27.42
C ASN A 147 37.10 5.16 -27.35
N ALA A 148 36.01 4.56 -27.82
CA ALA A 148 34.66 5.10 -27.65
C ALA A 148 34.26 5.10 -26.16
N MET A 149 33.27 5.92 -25.81
CA MET A 149 32.72 5.95 -24.45
C MET A 149 32.08 4.58 -24.14
N PRO A 150 32.49 3.87 -23.07
CA PRO A 150 31.86 2.60 -22.70
C PRO A 150 30.40 2.81 -22.28
N ASP A 151 29.55 1.80 -22.51
CA ASP A 151 28.14 1.87 -22.14
C ASP A 151 27.94 2.06 -20.64
N GLY A 152 28.75 1.42 -19.78
CA GLY A 152 28.70 1.65 -18.32
C GLY A 152 28.86 3.13 -17.93
N CYS A 153 29.74 3.89 -18.59
CA CYS A 153 29.85 5.33 -18.36
C CYS A 153 28.58 6.10 -18.77
N ARG A 154 27.97 5.71 -19.90
CA ARG A 154 26.75 6.34 -20.44
C ARG A 154 25.55 6.07 -19.55
N GLN A 155 25.44 4.83 -19.07
CA GLN A 155 24.38 4.34 -18.19
C GLN A 155 24.46 5.02 -16.82
N LEU A 156 25.63 5.03 -16.17
CA LEU A 156 25.84 5.73 -14.91
C LEU A 156 25.61 7.24 -15.02
N ALA A 157 25.94 7.86 -16.16
CA ALA A 157 25.63 9.27 -16.39
C ALA A 157 24.12 9.53 -16.50
N MET A 158 23.35 8.61 -17.11
CA MET A 158 21.89 8.67 -17.11
C MET A 158 21.35 8.47 -15.71
N GLU A 159 21.81 7.46 -14.96
CA GLU A 159 21.38 7.21 -13.58
C GLU A 159 21.59 8.45 -12.70
N PHE A 160 22.77 9.08 -12.75
CA PHE A 160 23.01 10.33 -12.01
C PHE A 160 21.99 11.45 -12.35
N LEU A 161 21.59 11.58 -13.61
CA LEU A 161 20.56 12.55 -14.00
C LEU A 161 19.20 12.19 -13.40
N VAL A 162 18.85 10.90 -13.39
CA VAL A 162 17.60 10.40 -12.80
C VAL A 162 17.59 10.64 -11.29
N SER A 163 18.62 10.18 -10.55
CA SER A 163 18.69 10.35 -9.10
C SER A 163 18.66 11.84 -8.71
N LEU A 164 19.31 12.72 -9.48
CA LEU A 164 19.25 14.16 -9.23
C LEU A 164 17.85 14.75 -9.44
N ALA A 165 17.09 14.25 -10.42
CA ALA A 165 15.71 14.67 -10.65
C ALA A 165 14.79 14.20 -9.52
N GLU A 166 14.95 12.96 -9.05
CA GLU A 166 14.15 12.39 -7.95
C GLU A 166 14.38 13.13 -6.62
N GLN A 167 15.63 13.48 -6.34
CA GLN A 167 16.04 14.05 -5.05
C GLN A 167 16.00 15.59 -5.02
N ALA A 168 16.04 16.24 -6.18
CA ALA A 168 15.93 17.70 -6.30
C ALA A 168 15.04 18.16 -7.46
N PRO A 169 13.79 17.67 -7.57
CA PRO A 169 12.93 17.90 -8.74
C PRO A 169 12.65 19.38 -8.97
N SER A 170 12.40 20.14 -7.89
CA SER A 170 12.16 21.59 -7.94
C SER A 170 13.34 22.37 -8.53
N ARG A 171 14.57 21.87 -8.38
CA ARG A 171 15.77 22.55 -8.91
C ARG A 171 15.97 22.22 -10.37
N CYS A 172 15.75 20.98 -10.77
CA CYS A 172 15.76 20.55 -12.16
C CYS A 172 14.70 21.30 -12.97
N ARG A 173 13.46 21.43 -12.44
CA ARG A 173 12.37 22.24 -13.04
C ARG A 173 12.72 23.71 -13.23
N ARG A 174 13.56 24.29 -12.36
CA ARG A 174 13.96 25.71 -12.38
C ARG A 174 15.08 26.04 -13.35
N LEU A 175 15.73 25.03 -13.96
CA LEU A 175 16.68 25.30 -15.03
C LEU A 175 15.96 26.03 -16.18
N PRO A 176 16.58 27.08 -16.75
CA PRO A 176 15.87 27.98 -17.65
C PRO A 176 15.44 27.27 -18.93
N ALA A 177 14.30 27.72 -19.47
CA ALA A 177 13.73 27.21 -20.72
C ALA A 177 13.48 25.68 -20.72
N ASN A 178 13.15 25.10 -19.56
CA ASN A 178 12.93 23.66 -19.41
C ASN A 178 14.15 22.82 -19.84
N MET A 179 15.37 23.37 -19.71
CA MET A 179 16.60 22.78 -20.24
C MET A 179 16.74 21.31 -19.86
N PHE A 180 16.52 20.96 -18.59
CA PHE A 180 16.71 19.60 -18.11
C PHE A 180 15.93 18.60 -18.98
N VAL A 181 14.62 18.80 -19.12
CA VAL A 181 13.74 17.96 -19.93
C VAL A 181 14.18 17.99 -21.40
N GLU A 182 14.40 19.18 -21.96
CA GLU A 182 14.75 19.37 -23.37
C GLU A 182 16.10 18.75 -23.77
N THR A 183 17.02 18.53 -22.82
CA THR A 183 18.33 17.92 -23.10
C THR A 183 18.44 16.47 -22.68
N VAL A 184 17.77 16.05 -21.61
CA VAL A 184 17.91 14.68 -21.06
C VAL A 184 16.98 13.70 -21.78
N TYR A 185 15.72 14.07 -22.02
CA TYR A 185 14.72 13.16 -22.59
C TYR A 185 15.10 12.69 -24.01
N PRO A 186 15.63 13.54 -24.90
CA PRO A 186 16.12 13.07 -26.19
C PRO A 186 17.21 12.00 -26.09
N VAL A 187 18.05 12.04 -25.05
CA VAL A 187 19.11 11.05 -24.82
C VAL A 187 18.51 9.72 -24.41
N ALA A 188 17.56 9.71 -23.47
CA ALA A 188 16.81 8.51 -23.09
C ALA A 188 16.15 7.84 -24.32
N PHE A 189 15.50 8.63 -25.17
CA PHE A 189 14.94 8.13 -26.43
C PHE A 189 15.99 7.59 -27.40
N LYS A 190 17.16 8.22 -27.52
CA LYS A 190 18.25 7.69 -28.37
C LYS A 190 18.80 6.39 -27.84
N MET A 191 18.93 6.23 -26.52
CA MET A 191 19.34 4.97 -25.90
C MET A 191 18.34 3.85 -26.22
N MET A 192 17.02 4.15 -26.23
CA MET A 192 15.99 3.20 -26.71
C MET A 192 16.07 2.84 -28.20
N LEU A 193 16.82 3.60 -29.02
CA LEU A 193 17.04 3.25 -30.44
C LEU A 193 18.19 2.25 -30.62
N GLU A 194 18.96 1.96 -29.58
CA GLU A 194 20.10 1.02 -29.62
C GLU A 194 19.66 -0.44 -29.43
N LEU A 195 18.45 -0.76 -29.88
CA LEU A 195 17.92 -2.12 -29.88
C LEU A 195 18.51 -2.90 -31.06
N GLN A 196 19.29 -3.94 -30.76
CA GLN A 196 19.83 -4.82 -31.79
C GLN A 196 18.71 -5.69 -32.41
N ASP A 197 18.67 -5.74 -33.75
CA ASP A 197 17.84 -6.69 -34.49
C ASP A 197 18.56 -8.05 -34.49
N ILE A 198 18.05 -8.99 -33.71
CA ILE A 198 18.71 -10.28 -33.50
C ILE A 198 18.09 -11.30 -34.46
N ASP A 199 18.93 -11.99 -35.24
CA ASP A 199 18.52 -13.04 -36.19
C ASP A 199 17.70 -14.18 -35.55
N THR A 200 17.63 -14.25 -34.22
CA THR A 200 16.92 -15.27 -33.43
C THR A 200 15.49 -14.88 -33.04
N TRP A 201 15.08 -13.62 -33.25
CA TRP A 201 13.73 -13.18 -32.88
C TRP A 201 12.68 -13.59 -33.92
N ASP A 202 11.85 -14.57 -33.55
CA ASP A 202 10.81 -15.15 -34.41
C ASP A 202 9.47 -15.14 -33.67
N VAL A 203 8.39 -14.77 -34.38
CA VAL A 203 7.00 -14.87 -33.90
C VAL A 203 6.58 -16.32 -33.64
N ALA A 204 7.25 -17.30 -34.24
CA ALA A 204 7.06 -18.72 -33.99
C ALA A 204 7.78 -19.24 -32.73
N ASN A 205 8.68 -18.45 -32.14
CA ASN A 205 9.40 -18.80 -30.91
C ASN A 205 8.96 -17.91 -29.75
N CYS A 206 8.60 -18.49 -28.60
CA CYS A 206 8.31 -17.74 -27.37
C CYS A 206 9.46 -17.80 -26.36
N GLU A 207 10.60 -18.39 -26.72
CA GLU A 207 11.81 -18.19 -25.94
C GLU A 207 12.26 -16.75 -26.16
N ASP A 208 12.00 -15.93 -25.16
CA ASP A 208 12.85 -14.78 -24.88
C ASP A 208 14.11 -15.31 -24.20
N GLU A 209 15.29 -14.83 -24.59
CA GLU A 209 16.51 -15.13 -23.82
C GLU A 209 16.33 -14.72 -22.34
N GLN A 210 15.43 -13.77 -22.05
CA GLN A 210 15.01 -13.36 -20.70
C GLN A 210 14.22 -14.44 -19.93
N SER A 211 13.56 -15.39 -20.60
CA SER A 211 12.63 -16.35 -19.96
C SER A 211 13.09 -17.81 -20.00
N ALA A 212 14.21 -18.11 -20.67
CA ALA A 212 14.76 -19.46 -20.73
C ALA A 212 15.58 -19.82 -19.48
N GLY A 213 14.93 -19.91 -18.31
CA GLY A 213 15.41 -20.72 -17.18
C GLY A 213 16.83 -20.40 -16.68
N GLY A 214 17.25 -19.16 -16.82
CA GLY A 214 18.44 -18.60 -16.23
C GLY A 214 18.29 -17.09 -16.24
N GLN A 215 17.92 -16.51 -15.11
CA GLN A 215 18.69 -15.37 -14.63
C GLN A 215 20.15 -15.88 -14.51
N GLY A 216 20.83 -16.01 -15.65
CA GLY A 216 22.27 -16.08 -15.64
C GLY A 216 22.70 -14.67 -15.30
N MET A 217 23.24 -14.51 -14.10
CA MET A 217 23.72 -13.28 -13.47
C MET A 217 24.74 -12.45 -14.31
N ASP A 218 24.97 -12.81 -15.58
CA ASP A 218 26.01 -12.25 -16.45
C ASP A 218 25.47 -11.46 -17.68
N GLN A 219 24.16 -11.13 -17.76
CA GLN A 219 23.66 -10.27 -18.84
C GLN A 219 23.82 -8.78 -18.47
N GLU A 220 24.75 -8.09 -19.15
CA GLU A 220 24.95 -6.65 -19.02
C GLU A 220 23.64 -5.88 -19.34
N ILE A 221 23.26 -4.95 -18.46
CA ILE A 221 22.10 -4.06 -18.64
C ILE A 221 22.25 -3.30 -19.96
N SER A 222 21.23 -3.35 -20.82
CA SER A 222 21.30 -2.70 -22.13
C SER A 222 20.97 -1.20 -22.04
N ASN A 223 21.51 -0.40 -22.95
CA ASN A 223 21.11 1.02 -23.05
C ASN A 223 19.62 1.19 -23.35
N PHE A 224 18.99 0.22 -24.03
CA PHE A 224 17.56 0.25 -24.26
C PHE A 224 16.79 0.23 -22.92
N ASP A 225 17.18 -0.66 -22.01
CA ASP A 225 16.55 -0.80 -20.69
C ASP A 225 16.73 0.47 -19.87
N VAL A 226 17.99 0.98 -19.79
CA VAL A 226 18.29 2.23 -19.07
C VAL A 226 17.53 3.42 -19.64
N GLY A 227 17.46 3.56 -20.97
CA GLY A 227 16.75 4.66 -21.61
C GLY A 227 15.24 4.61 -21.39
N SER A 228 14.67 3.41 -21.33
CA SER A 228 13.26 3.19 -21.04
C SER A 228 12.92 3.52 -19.59
N GLU A 229 13.64 2.92 -18.63
CA GLU A 229 13.40 3.11 -17.20
C GLU A 229 13.65 4.56 -16.75
N ALA A 230 14.70 5.20 -17.28
CA ALA A 230 14.99 6.60 -16.98
C ALA A 230 13.82 7.52 -17.36
N LEU A 231 13.10 7.24 -18.44
CA LEU A 231 12.00 8.10 -18.88
C LEU A 231 10.84 8.08 -17.88
N GLU A 232 10.45 6.91 -17.38
CA GLU A 232 9.40 6.73 -16.36
C GLU A 232 9.76 7.51 -15.08
N ARG A 233 10.93 7.22 -14.52
CA ARG A 233 11.43 7.84 -13.29
C ARG A 233 11.56 9.37 -13.40
N LEU A 234 12.07 9.87 -14.54
CA LEU A 234 12.18 11.32 -14.79
C LEU A 234 10.81 12.01 -14.88
N VAL A 235 9.83 11.36 -15.51
CA VAL A 235 8.47 11.91 -15.64
C VAL A 235 7.79 11.97 -14.28
N GLY A 236 7.90 10.89 -13.48
CA GLY A 236 7.42 10.86 -12.10
C GLY A 236 8.06 11.92 -11.21
N ALA A 237 9.38 12.13 -11.33
CA ALA A 237 10.10 13.13 -10.54
C ALA A 237 9.76 14.58 -10.93
N LEU A 238 9.74 14.90 -12.23
CA LEU A 238 9.60 16.27 -12.71
C LEU A 238 8.15 16.73 -12.88
N GLY A 239 7.21 15.80 -12.99
CA GLY A 239 5.78 16.06 -13.12
C GLY A 239 5.30 16.23 -14.57
N ALA A 240 4.04 15.86 -14.80
CA ALA A 240 3.42 15.74 -16.14
C ALA A 240 3.50 17.04 -16.96
N LYS A 241 3.24 18.19 -16.32
CA LYS A 241 3.14 19.50 -16.99
C LYS A 241 4.43 19.94 -17.67
N ARG A 242 5.59 19.58 -17.11
CA ARG A 242 6.92 19.93 -17.66
C ARG A 242 7.42 18.89 -18.65
N SER A 243 7.02 17.64 -18.49
CA SER A 243 7.57 16.49 -19.21
C SER A 243 6.76 16.13 -20.46
N LEU A 244 5.43 16.06 -20.36
CA LEU A 244 4.56 15.55 -21.43
C LEU A 244 4.70 16.27 -22.78
N PRO A 245 4.84 17.61 -22.87
CA PRO A 245 4.98 18.27 -24.17
C PRO A 245 6.20 17.78 -24.97
N THR A 246 7.34 17.59 -24.29
CA THR A 246 8.58 17.10 -24.91
C THR A 246 8.48 15.61 -25.22
N CYS A 247 7.90 14.80 -24.32
CA CYS A 247 7.62 13.38 -24.59
C CYS A 247 6.76 13.21 -25.85
N PHE A 248 5.63 13.90 -25.95
CA PHE A 248 4.75 13.79 -27.11
C PHE A 248 5.42 14.23 -28.40
N ALA A 249 6.26 15.28 -28.37
CA ALA A 249 7.00 15.69 -29.55
C ALA A 249 7.97 14.60 -30.03
N LEU A 250 8.71 13.98 -29.12
CA LEU A 250 9.64 12.88 -29.42
C LEU A 250 8.90 11.62 -29.90
N ILE A 251 7.83 11.22 -29.21
CA ILE A 251 6.98 10.08 -29.60
C ILE A 251 6.42 10.29 -31.01
N GLN A 252 5.89 11.48 -31.31
CA GLN A 252 5.36 11.80 -32.64
C GLN A 252 6.46 11.78 -33.72
N GLU A 253 7.66 12.30 -33.40
CA GLU A 253 8.80 12.28 -34.32
C GLU A 253 9.19 10.84 -34.68
N TYR A 254 9.37 9.98 -33.68
CA TYR A 254 9.82 8.60 -33.89
C TYR A 254 8.72 7.72 -34.51
N ALA A 255 7.45 7.90 -34.11
CA ALA A 255 6.32 7.21 -34.71
C ALA A 255 6.14 7.54 -36.20
N ALA A 256 6.54 8.72 -36.65
CA ALA A 256 6.45 9.15 -38.04
C ALA A 256 7.50 8.49 -38.97
N ARG A 257 8.51 7.81 -38.43
CA ARG A 257 9.58 7.15 -39.21
C ARG A 257 9.13 5.75 -39.69
N LEU A 258 8.29 5.72 -40.73
CA LEU A 258 7.63 4.51 -41.23
C LEU A 258 8.58 3.41 -41.77
N ASP A 259 9.81 3.77 -42.15
CA ASP A 259 10.82 2.85 -42.66
C ASP A 259 11.73 2.27 -41.55
N ASN A 260 11.67 2.79 -40.33
CA ASN A 260 12.45 2.31 -39.20
C ASN A 260 11.53 1.74 -38.11
N TRP A 261 11.45 0.41 -38.03
CA TRP A 261 10.61 -0.25 -37.02
C TRP A 261 11.10 0.02 -35.59
N VAL A 262 12.43 0.18 -35.38
CA VAL A 262 13.02 0.48 -34.06
C VAL A 262 12.56 1.85 -33.57
N SER A 263 12.44 2.84 -34.46
CA SER A 263 11.87 4.15 -34.09
C SER A 263 10.40 4.05 -33.69
N ARG A 264 9.58 3.29 -34.43
CA ARG A 264 8.17 3.09 -34.05
C ARG A 264 8.02 2.31 -32.75
N HIS A 265 8.88 1.31 -32.54
CA HIS A 265 8.98 0.58 -31.28
C HIS A 265 9.34 1.50 -30.12
N ALA A 266 10.41 2.28 -30.21
CA ALA A 266 10.80 3.24 -29.18
C ALA A 266 9.73 4.30 -28.89
N ALA A 267 8.94 4.70 -29.90
CA ALA A 267 7.80 5.58 -29.69
C ALA A 267 6.69 4.93 -28.84
N LEU A 268 6.43 3.63 -29.04
CA LEU A 268 5.48 2.86 -28.22
C LEU A 268 6.00 2.64 -26.80
N VAL A 269 7.28 2.31 -26.64
CA VAL A 269 7.91 2.17 -25.32
C VAL A 269 7.87 3.50 -24.58
N GLY A 270 8.29 4.60 -25.21
CA GLY A 270 8.22 5.92 -24.59
C GLY A 270 6.79 6.38 -24.27
N LEU A 271 5.79 5.92 -25.02
CA LEU A 271 4.38 6.11 -24.68
C LEU A 271 3.96 5.27 -23.47
N CYS A 272 4.46 4.03 -23.36
CA CYS A 272 4.26 3.16 -22.20
C CYS A 272 4.71 3.82 -20.90
N GLN A 273 5.89 4.44 -20.92
CA GLN A 273 6.53 5.05 -19.73
C GLN A 273 5.88 6.34 -19.24
N ILE A 274 4.80 6.80 -19.87
CA ILE A 274 4.10 8.03 -19.48
C ILE A 274 2.61 7.81 -19.24
N LEU A 275 2.12 6.57 -19.26
CA LEU A 275 0.69 6.28 -19.26
C LEU A 275 0.00 6.68 -17.95
N ASP A 276 0.67 6.53 -16.82
CA ASP A 276 0.21 6.84 -15.47
C ASP A 276 -0.08 8.33 -15.23
N VAL A 277 0.68 9.21 -15.89
CA VAL A 277 0.58 10.67 -15.75
C VAL A 277 -0.30 11.35 -16.81
N LEU A 278 -0.97 10.57 -17.68
CA LEU A 278 -1.83 11.12 -18.73
C LEU A 278 -3.14 11.68 -18.17
N ASP A 279 -3.62 12.74 -18.83
CA ASP A 279 -4.97 13.23 -18.65
C ASP A 279 -5.98 12.55 -19.61
N ASP A 280 -7.26 12.60 -19.23
CA ASP A 280 -8.37 12.05 -20.01
C ASP A 280 -8.45 12.63 -21.43
N GLU A 281 -7.95 13.87 -21.64
CA GLU A 281 -8.02 14.57 -22.93
C GLU A 281 -7.14 13.91 -24.00
N ASN A 282 -6.00 13.33 -23.61
CA ASN A 282 -5.05 12.70 -24.54
C ASN A 282 -5.38 11.22 -24.84
N LEU A 283 -6.18 10.57 -24.00
CA LEU A 283 -6.42 9.13 -24.04
C LEU A 283 -6.98 8.65 -25.40
N ASP A 284 -7.94 9.35 -26.00
CA ASP A 284 -8.53 8.94 -27.30
C ASP A 284 -7.51 8.92 -28.45
N ALA A 285 -6.62 9.92 -28.50
CA ALA A 285 -5.59 10.00 -29.54
C ALA A 285 -4.57 8.87 -29.39
N ILE A 286 -4.18 8.58 -28.15
CA ILE A 286 -3.25 7.53 -27.77
C ILE A 286 -3.83 6.15 -28.11
N VAL A 287 -5.06 5.86 -27.67
CA VAL A 287 -5.73 4.59 -27.98
C VAL A 287 -5.86 4.38 -29.47
N ARG A 288 -6.24 5.42 -30.24
CA ARG A 288 -6.29 5.33 -31.71
C ARG A 288 -4.93 5.01 -32.33
N HIS A 289 -3.86 5.60 -31.81
CA HIS A 289 -2.50 5.30 -32.27
C HIS A 289 -2.12 3.85 -31.96
N LEU A 290 -2.32 3.40 -30.71
CA LEU A 290 -2.01 2.04 -30.25
C LEU A 290 -2.73 0.97 -31.05
N LEU A 291 -4.05 1.11 -31.25
CA LEU A 291 -4.84 0.16 -32.04
C LEU A 291 -4.38 0.09 -33.52
N THR A 292 -3.80 1.18 -34.03
CA THR A 292 -3.20 1.19 -35.37
C THR A 292 -1.86 0.44 -35.37
N GLN A 293 -0.99 0.71 -34.39
CA GLN A 293 0.32 0.05 -34.27
C GLN A 293 0.23 -1.43 -33.92
N ALA A 294 -0.87 -1.87 -33.29
CA ALA A 294 -1.14 -3.29 -33.11
C ALA A 294 -1.07 -4.03 -34.46
N ASN A 295 -1.50 -3.41 -35.56
CA ASN A 295 -1.47 -4.00 -36.90
C ASN A 295 -0.23 -3.62 -37.74
N ASP A 296 0.88 -3.22 -37.11
CA ASP A 296 2.13 -2.87 -37.81
C ASP A 296 2.68 -4.06 -38.64
N PRO A 297 3.39 -3.82 -39.76
CA PRO A 297 4.05 -4.89 -40.51
C PRO A 297 5.14 -5.62 -39.72
N HIS A 298 5.78 -4.96 -38.75
CA HIS A 298 6.87 -5.52 -37.98
C HIS A 298 6.36 -6.19 -36.70
N PRO A 299 6.57 -7.50 -36.49
CA PRO A 299 5.91 -8.18 -35.38
C PRO A 299 6.37 -7.73 -33.98
N ARG A 300 7.60 -7.20 -33.81
CA ARG A 300 8.02 -6.57 -32.53
C ARG A 300 7.16 -5.36 -32.18
N VAL A 301 6.83 -4.53 -33.18
CA VAL A 301 5.96 -3.35 -32.98
C VAL A 301 4.55 -3.81 -32.60
N CYS A 302 4.04 -4.89 -33.21
CA CYS A 302 2.79 -5.51 -32.79
C CYS A 302 2.83 -6.00 -31.34
N CYS A 303 3.88 -6.72 -30.93
CA CYS A 303 4.03 -7.21 -29.55
C CYS A 303 4.01 -6.04 -28.56
N THR A 304 4.87 -5.04 -28.76
CA THR A 304 4.91 -3.86 -27.90
C THR A 304 3.57 -3.13 -27.87
N ALA A 305 2.87 -2.98 -29.00
CA ALA A 305 1.56 -2.35 -29.02
C ALA A 305 0.51 -3.14 -28.21
N VAL A 306 0.58 -4.48 -28.23
CA VAL A 306 -0.27 -5.35 -27.40
C VAL A 306 0.10 -5.22 -25.92
N ASP A 307 1.38 -5.18 -25.58
CA ASP A 307 1.85 -4.97 -24.20
C ASP A 307 1.42 -3.61 -23.66
N VAL A 308 1.53 -2.55 -24.48
CA VAL A 308 1.09 -1.21 -24.11
C VAL A 308 -0.42 -1.13 -23.95
N ILE A 309 -1.22 -1.93 -24.69
CA ILE A 309 -2.66 -2.08 -24.40
C ILE A 309 -2.88 -2.70 -23.01
N GLY A 310 -2.07 -3.69 -22.65
CA GLY A 310 -2.06 -4.31 -21.33
C GLY A 310 -1.72 -3.31 -20.22
N GLN A 311 -0.59 -2.59 -20.36
CA GLN A 311 -0.13 -1.57 -19.41
C GLN A 311 -1.13 -0.41 -19.28
N LEU A 312 -1.68 0.06 -20.40
CA LEU A 312 -2.76 1.06 -20.41
C LEU A 312 -3.99 0.60 -19.64
N SER A 313 -4.25 -0.70 -19.61
CA SER A 313 -5.35 -1.24 -18.81
C SER A 313 -5.08 -1.17 -17.30
N VAL A 314 -3.83 -1.07 -16.88
CA VAL A 314 -3.45 -0.91 -15.47
C VAL A 314 -3.45 0.58 -15.10
N ASP A 315 -2.72 1.38 -15.85
CA ASP A 315 -2.43 2.78 -15.47
C ASP A 315 -3.63 3.71 -15.65
N GLN A 316 -4.53 3.40 -16.59
CA GLN A 316 -5.72 4.19 -16.88
C GLN A 316 -7.01 3.49 -16.42
N ALA A 317 -6.90 2.58 -15.43
CA ALA A 317 -8.04 1.88 -14.85
C ALA A 317 -8.89 2.78 -13.93
N PRO A 318 -10.22 2.59 -13.87
CA PRO A 318 -11.05 1.72 -14.72
C PRO A 318 -11.50 2.41 -16.04
N GLN A 319 -11.05 3.65 -16.28
CA GLN A 319 -11.56 4.50 -17.34
C GLN A 319 -11.32 3.90 -18.74
N PHE A 320 -10.13 3.33 -18.96
CA PHE A 320 -9.79 2.66 -20.21
C PHE A 320 -10.74 1.50 -20.50
N GLN A 321 -11.04 0.67 -19.50
CA GLN A 321 -11.98 -0.42 -19.62
C GLN A 321 -13.37 0.12 -19.96
N GLU A 322 -13.87 1.09 -19.19
CA GLU A 322 -15.21 1.65 -19.39
C GLU A 322 -15.41 2.25 -20.80
N ALA A 323 -14.38 2.91 -21.36
CA ALA A 323 -14.48 3.60 -22.64
C ALA A 323 -14.10 2.75 -23.87
N TYR A 324 -13.13 1.84 -23.73
CA TYR A 324 -12.48 1.18 -24.89
C TYR A 324 -12.49 -0.35 -24.83
N HIS A 325 -13.24 -0.97 -23.90
CA HIS A 325 -13.32 -2.42 -23.76
C HIS A 325 -13.56 -3.15 -25.08
N GLN A 326 -14.45 -2.65 -25.95
CA GLN A 326 -14.80 -3.34 -27.19
C GLN A 326 -13.63 -3.38 -28.17
N GLN A 327 -12.91 -2.26 -28.32
CA GLN A 327 -11.79 -2.11 -29.22
C GLN A 327 -10.59 -2.92 -28.73
N ALA A 328 -10.24 -2.78 -27.45
CA ALA A 328 -9.14 -3.51 -26.82
C ALA A 328 -9.36 -5.03 -26.91
N LEU A 329 -10.52 -5.52 -26.44
CA LEU A 329 -10.84 -6.95 -26.49
C LEU A 329 -10.94 -7.50 -27.91
N THR A 330 -11.26 -6.68 -28.91
CA THR A 330 -11.25 -7.11 -30.32
C THR A 330 -9.83 -7.37 -30.81
N VAL A 331 -8.87 -6.50 -30.49
CA VAL A 331 -7.46 -6.68 -30.85
C VAL A 331 -6.86 -7.89 -30.13
N LEU A 332 -7.10 -8.01 -28.82
CA LEU A 332 -6.60 -9.14 -28.04
C LEU A 332 -7.20 -10.46 -28.54
N ALA A 333 -8.51 -10.51 -28.77
CA ALA A 333 -9.19 -11.68 -29.34
C ALA A 333 -8.62 -12.08 -30.71
N HIS A 334 -8.23 -11.12 -31.55
CA HIS A 334 -7.63 -11.40 -32.86
C HIS A 334 -6.32 -12.17 -32.73
N TYR A 335 -5.42 -11.73 -31.83
CA TYR A 335 -4.15 -12.41 -31.62
C TYR A 335 -4.29 -13.75 -30.93
N LEU A 336 -5.19 -13.89 -29.95
CA LEU A 336 -5.47 -15.16 -29.30
C LEU A 336 -5.92 -16.25 -30.30
N GLU A 337 -6.59 -15.87 -31.40
CA GLU A 337 -7.04 -16.79 -32.45
C GLU A 337 -5.97 -17.13 -33.53
N ASP A 338 -4.82 -16.44 -33.56
CA ASP A 338 -3.76 -16.66 -34.56
C ASP A 338 -2.69 -17.65 -34.08
N PHE A 339 -3.01 -18.95 -34.18
CA PHE A 339 -2.12 -20.07 -33.81
C PHE A 339 -0.79 -20.15 -34.60
N ASN A 340 -0.57 -19.28 -35.59
CA ASN A 340 0.71 -19.22 -36.32
C ASN A 340 1.70 -18.24 -35.67
N LYS A 341 1.26 -17.45 -34.69
CA LYS A 341 2.09 -16.45 -34.00
C LYS A 341 2.02 -16.65 -32.49
N PRO A 342 2.53 -17.78 -31.97
CA PRO A 342 2.43 -18.13 -30.56
C PRO A 342 3.02 -17.06 -29.62
N ARG A 343 4.05 -16.32 -30.06
CA ARG A 343 4.59 -15.18 -29.29
C ARG A 343 3.51 -14.12 -29.08
N LEU A 344 2.85 -13.66 -30.14
CA LEU A 344 1.75 -12.69 -30.05
C LEU A 344 0.54 -13.25 -29.29
N GLN A 345 0.29 -14.56 -29.34
CA GLN A 345 -0.73 -15.19 -28.48
C GLN A 345 -0.39 -15.06 -27.00
N ALA A 346 0.88 -15.24 -26.62
CA ALA A 346 1.34 -15.09 -25.24
C ALA A 346 1.18 -13.63 -24.76
N HIS A 347 1.71 -12.66 -25.51
CA HIS A 347 1.54 -11.23 -25.21
C HIS A 347 0.05 -10.83 -25.12
N ALA A 348 -0.79 -11.31 -26.04
CA ALA A 348 -2.22 -11.01 -26.00
C ALA A 348 -2.93 -11.62 -24.79
N ALA A 349 -2.50 -12.80 -24.32
CA ALA A 349 -3.03 -13.40 -23.10
C ALA A 349 -2.58 -12.62 -21.85
N THR A 350 -1.33 -12.14 -21.81
CA THR A 350 -0.82 -11.28 -20.74
C THR A 350 -1.54 -9.93 -20.68
N ALA A 351 -1.69 -9.25 -21.83
CA ALA A 351 -2.44 -8.00 -21.91
C ALA A 351 -3.93 -8.19 -21.59
N LEU A 352 -4.52 -9.33 -21.97
CA LEU A 352 -5.88 -9.69 -21.59
C LEU A 352 -6.02 -9.87 -20.08
N ARG A 353 -5.06 -10.54 -19.42
CA ARG A 353 -5.01 -10.68 -17.96
C ARG A 353 -5.00 -9.31 -17.28
N GLN A 354 -4.08 -8.41 -17.68
CA GLN A 354 -4.00 -7.05 -17.15
C GLN A 354 -5.31 -6.27 -17.36
N PHE A 355 -5.92 -6.40 -18.54
CA PHE A 355 -7.24 -5.82 -18.82
C PHE A 355 -8.30 -6.31 -17.84
N ILE A 356 -8.36 -7.62 -17.59
CA ILE A 356 -9.35 -8.24 -16.71
C ILE A 356 -9.14 -7.81 -15.26
N ASP A 357 -7.91 -7.89 -14.74
CA ASP A 357 -7.59 -7.63 -13.33
C ASP A 357 -8.10 -6.24 -12.87
N MET A 358 -8.15 -5.28 -13.79
CA MET A 358 -8.56 -3.91 -13.53
C MET A 358 -9.97 -3.58 -14.06
N CYS A 359 -10.71 -4.57 -14.57
CA CYS A 359 -12.04 -4.40 -15.16
C CYS A 359 -13.16 -4.50 -14.11
N PRO A 360 -14.12 -3.55 -14.08
CA PRO A 360 -15.33 -3.70 -13.29
C PRO A 360 -16.09 -5.00 -13.63
N PRO A 361 -16.47 -5.84 -12.64
CA PRO A 361 -17.11 -7.14 -12.89
C PRO A 361 -18.37 -7.07 -13.77
N GLU A 362 -19.15 -5.99 -13.65
CA GLU A 362 -20.37 -5.78 -14.45
C GLU A 362 -20.06 -5.61 -15.94
N LEU A 363 -18.91 -4.99 -16.27
CA LEU A 363 -18.48 -4.75 -17.63
C LEU A 363 -17.92 -6.00 -18.30
N LEU A 364 -17.30 -6.90 -17.52
CA LEU A 364 -16.70 -8.14 -18.02
C LEU A 364 -17.76 -9.18 -18.42
N THR A 365 -18.91 -9.19 -17.73
CA THR A 365 -19.96 -10.23 -17.85
C THR A 365 -20.35 -10.60 -19.30
N PRO A 366 -20.57 -9.65 -20.24
CA PRO A 366 -20.92 -9.97 -21.63
C PRO A 366 -19.82 -10.69 -22.43
N TYR A 367 -18.57 -10.61 -21.98
CA TYR A 367 -17.39 -11.13 -22.68
C TYR A 367 -16.92 -12.49 -22.15
N LEU A 368 -17.29 -12.84 -20.90
CA LEU A 368 -16.82 -14.03 -20.18
C LEU A 368 -16.91 -15.30 -21.01
N GLU A 369 -18.07 -15.57 -21.62
CA GLU A 369 -18.28 -16.79 -22.39
C GLU A 369 -17.29 -16.87 -23.56
N LYS A 370 -17.25 -15.86 -24.43
CA LYS A 370 -16.35 -15.86 -25.61
C LYS A 370 -14.87 -15.95 -25.19
N MET A 371 -14.48 -15.17 -24.18
CA MET A 371 -13.11 -15.11 -23.69
C MET A 371 -12.64 -16.46 -23.15
N LEU A 372 -13.44 -17.09 -22.29
CA LEU A 372 -13.13 -18.42 -21.76
C LEU A 372 -13.02 -19.45 -22.89
N HIS A 373 -13.94 -19.43 -23.86
CA HIS A 373 -13.85 -20.34 -25.01
C HIS A 373 -12.53 -20.18 -25.79
N GLN A 374 -12.05 -18.95 -25.99
CA GLN A 374 -10.77 -18.69 -26.66
C GLN A 374 -9.58 -19.18 -25.83
N LEU A 375 -9.55 -18.87 -24.52
CA LEU A 375 -8.51 -19.34 -23.60
C LEU A 375 -8.48 -20.87 -23.52
N PHE A 376 -9.64 -21.54 -23.52
CA PHE A 376 -9.72 -23.01 -23.59
C PHE A 376 -9.17 -23.59 -24.88
N ALA A 377 -9.39 -22.93 -26.02
CA ALA A 377 -8.85 -23.38 -27.29
C ALA A 377 -7.30 -23.39 -27.25
N LEU A 378 -6.68 -22.40 -26.59
CA LEU A 378 -5.23 -22.36 -26.36
C LEU A 378 -4.76 -23.55 -25.51
N LEU A 379 -5.45 -23.85 -24.40
CA LEU A 379 -5.11 -24.98 -23.54
C LEU A 379 -5.18 -26.32 -24.28
N GLN A 380 -6.25 -26.54 -25.06
CA GLN A 380 -6.47 -27.77 -25.83
C GLN A 380 -5.45 -27.93 -26.96
N HIS A 381 -5.08 -26.84 -27.63
CA HIS A 381 -4.07 -26.86 -28.68
C HIS A 381 -2.71 -27.33 -28.14
N GLY A 382 -2.28 -26.79 -27.00
CA GLY A 382 -1.04 -27.23 -26.36
C GLY A 382 -1.07 -28.71 -25.95
N GLN A 383 -2.18 -29.21 -25.40
CA GLN A 383 -2.33 -30.64 -25.06
C GLN A 383 -2.27 -31.59 -26.27
N SER A 384 -2.75 -31.15 -27.43
CA SER A 384 -2.68 -31.93 -28.67
C SER A 384 -1.25 -32.08 -29.19
N LEU A 385 -0.36 -31.13 -28.88
CA LEU A 385 1.05 -31.17 -29.29
C LEU A 385 1.90 -32.05 -28.37
N THR A 386 1.47 -32.27 -27.12
CA THR A 386 2.22 -33.05 -26.11
C THR A 386 1.92 -34.55 -26.11
N SER A 387 0.84 -35.00 -26.76
CA SER A 387 0.34 -36.39 -26.65
C SER A 387 1.05 -37.43 -27.55
N GLY A 388 2.13 -37.04 -28.24
CA GLY A 388 2.98 -37.93 -29.04
C GLY A 388 4.13 -38.53 -28.23
N ALA A 389 4.00 -39.78 -27.78
CA ALA A 389 5.09 -40.51 -27.10
C ALA A 389 6.31 -40.70 -28.03
N GLY A 390 7.30 -39.80 -27.92
CA GLY A 390 8.63 -39.98 -28.51
C GLY A 390 9.11 -38.91 -29.50
N GLN A 391 8.54 -37.71 -29.55
CA GLN A 391 9.11 -36.63 -30.37
C GLN A 391 9.90 -35.59 -29.54
N THR A 392 11.07 -35.29 -30.09
CA THR A 392 12.18 -34.48 -29.59
C THR A 392 11.80 -33.00 -29.48
N HIS A 393 12.50 -32.28 -28.59
CA HIS A 393 12.49 -30.82 -28.42
C HIS A 393 12.30 -30.06 -29.74
N THR A 394 11.11 -29.50 -29.94
CA THR A 394 10.82 -28.58 -31.04
C THR A 394 10.44 -27.25 -30.42
N GLN A 395 10.91 -26.14 -31.01
CA GLN A 395 10.56 -24.77 -30.59
C GLN A 395 9.03 -24.59 -30.45
N ALA A 396 8.25 -25.29 -31.28
CA ALA A 396 6.80 -25.32 -31.21
C ALA A 396 6.25 -25.84 -29.86
N PHE A 397 6.90 -26.80 -29.21
CA PHE A 397 6.48 -27.31 -27.90
C PHE A 397 6.70 -26.26 -26.80
N ILE A 398 7.82 -25.56 -26.84
CA ILE A 398 8.18 -24.52 -25.85
C ILE A 398 7.24 -23.33 -26.01
N ALA A 399 7.04 -22.88 -27.25
CA ALA A 399 6.07 -21.84 -27.58
C ALA A 399 4.65 -22.20 -27.11
N ALA A 400 4.21 -23.45 -27.31
CA ALA A 400 2.91 -23.91 -26.83
C ALA A 400 2.80 -23.92 -25.29
N ARG A 401 3.88 -24.24 -24.57
CA ARG A 401 3.90 -24.19 -23.09
C ARG A 401 3.77 -22.76 -22.59
N VAL A 402 4.54 -21.81 -23.14
CA VAL A 402 4.43 -20.38 -22.77
C VAL A 402 3.02 -19.86 -23.01
N VAL A 403 2.40 -20.19 -24.15
CA VAL A 403 1.01 -19.81 -24.44
C VAL A 403 0.04 -20.44 -23.45
N GLN A 404 0.26 -21.70 -23.03
CA GLN A 404 -0.56 -22.33 -21.99
C GLN A 404 -0.41 -21.63 -20.64
N GLU A 405 0.81 -21.28 -20.23
CA GLU A 405 1.08 -20.55 -18.99
C GLU A 405 0.31 -19.23 -18.96
N GLN A 406 0.46 -18.39 -20.00
CA GLN A 406 -0.24 -17.11 -20.06
C GLN A 406 -1.77 -17.28 -20.15
N ALA A 407 -2.26 -18.29 -20.87
CA ALA A 407 -3.69 -18.57 -20.94
C ALA A 407 -4.29 -19.00 -19.59
N ILE A 408 -3.58 -19.82 -18.82
CA ILE A 408 -4.00 -20.22 -17.47
C ILE A 408 -4.01 -19.02 -16.53
N THR A 409 -2.98 -18.17 -16.57
CA THR A 409 -2.92 -16.94 -15.78
C THR A 409 -4.08 -16.00 -16.11
N ALA A 410 -4.43 -15.83 -17.40
CA ALA A 410 -5.60 -15.07 -17.79
C ALA A 410 -6.92 -15.69 -17.27
N ILE A 411 -7.05 -17.03 -17.26
CA ILE A 411 -8.21 -17.71 -16.65
C ILE A 411 -8.28 -17.43 -15.14
N SER A 412 -7.14 -17.41 -14.44
CA SER A 412 -7.07 -17.04 -13.03
C SER A 412 -7.67 -15.66 -12.79
N SER A 413 -7.27 -14.65 -13.58
CA SER A 413 -7.82 -13.30 -13.53
C SER A 413 -9.32 -13.26 -13.81
N VAL A 414 -9.80 -14.00 -14.82
CA VAL A 414 -11.25 -14.12 -15.09
C VAL A 414 -11.98 -14.66 -13.86
N ALA A 415 -11.44 -15.70 -13.21
CA ALA A 415 -12.06 -16.28 -12.03
C ALA A 415 -12.11 -15.29 -10.87
N THR A 416 -10.99 -14.62 -10.56
CA THR A 416 -10.89 -13.64 -9.48
C THR A 416 -11.88 -12.50 -9.66
N VAL A 417 -11.98 -11.92 -10.86
CA VAL A 417 -12.84 -10.76 -11.13
C VAL A 417 -14.32 -11.15 -11.28
N ALA A 418 -14.61 -12.30 -11.90
CA ALA A 418 -16.00 -12.77 -12.01
C ALA A 418 -16.58 -13.25 -10.67
N GLY A 419 -15.73 -13.64 -9.72
CA GLY A 419 -16.10 -14.15 -8.40
C GLY A 419 -17.13 -15.28 -8.50
N ALA A 420 -18.23 -15.14 -7.73
CA ALA A 420 -19.30 -16.14 -7.69
C ALA A 420 -19.95 -16.42 -9.06
N SER A 421 -19.89 -15.49 -10.01
CA SER A 421 -20.43 -15.70 -11.37
C SER A 421 -19.65 -16.77 -12.15
N PHE A 422 -18.41 -17.06 -11.75
CA PHE A 422 -17.57 -18.10 -12.36
C PHE A 422 -18.12 -19.52 -12.14
N THR A 423 -19.04 -19.72 -11.19
CA THR A 423 -19.69 -21.03 -10.96
C THR A 423 -20.33 -21.60 -12.23
N ASN A 424 -20.81 -20.75 -13.14
CA ASN A 424 -21.41 -21.19 -14.42
C ASN A 424 -20.42 -21.90 -15.35
N TYR A 425 -19.13 -21.61 -15.23
CA TYR A 425 -18.06 -22.14 -16.10
C TYR A 425 -17.22 -23.22 -15.41
N TYR A 426 -17.29 -23.32 -14.08
CA TYR A 426 -16.52 -24.24 -13.25
C TYR A 426 -16.47 -25.68 -13.80
N ALA A 427 -17.63 -26.25 -14.18
CA ALA A 427 -17.72 -27.62 -14.66
C ALA A 427 -16.98 -27.89 -15.98
N ALA A 428 -16.80 -26.86 -16.81
CA ALA A 428 -16.04 -26.93 -18.06
C ALA A 428 -14.54 -26.69 -17.83
N VAL A 429 -14.20 -25.84 -16.86
CA VAL A 429 -12.83 -25.37 -16.60
C VAL A 429 -12.01 -26.35 -15.76
N MET A 430 -12.63 -26.90 -14.72
CA MET A 430 -11.91 -27.62 -13.68
C MET A 430 -11.23 -28.92 -14.18
N PRO A 431 -11.90 -29.80 -14.97
CA PRO A 431 -11.27 -31.06 -15.40
C PRO A 431 -10.03 -30.90 -16.28
N PRO A 432 -10.00 -30.02 -17.30
CA PRO A 432 -8.79 -29.76 -18.09
C PRO A 432 -7.59 -29.30 -17.26
N LEU A 433 -7.79 -28.38 -16.30
CA LEU A 433 -6.73 -27.87 -15.44
C LEU A 433 -6.18 -28.96 -14.50
N GLN A 434 -7.06 -29.78 -13.92
CA GLN A 434 -6.62 -30.93 -13.12
C GLN A 434 -5.76 -31.90 -13.93
N GLN A 435 -6.13 -32.15 -15.19
CA GLN A 435 -5.34 -33.02 -16.07
C GLN A 435 -3.96 -32.42 -16.38
N ILE A 436 -3.87 -31.10 -16.58
CA ILE A 436 -2.59 -30.41 -16.78
C ILE A 436 -1.70 -30.57 -15.55
N LEU A 437 -2.25 -30.34 -14.35
CA LEU A 437 -1.52 -30.50 -13.10
C LEU A 437 -1.02 -31.95 -12.92
N MET A 438 -1.83 -32.94 -13.29
CA MET A 438 -1.45 -34.37 -13.24
C MET A 438 -0.28 -34.68 -14.17
N ASN A 439 -0.32 -34.15 -15.38
CA ASN A 439 0.76 -34.34 -16.33
C ASN A 439 2.06 -33.69 -15.82
N CYS A 440 1.99 -32.47 -15.26
CA CYS A 440 3.16 -31.78 -14.70
C CYS A 440 3.77 -32.55 -13.53
N LEU A 441 2.96 -33.11 -12.62
CA LEU A 441 3.43 -33.97 -11.54
C LEU A 441 4.11 -35.24 -12.08
N GLN A 442 3.50 -35.92 -13.05
CA GLN A 442 4.09 -37.12 -13.66
C GLN A 442 5.42 -36.82 -14.37
N GLU A 443 5.49 -35.72 -15.12
CA GLU A 443 6.73 -35.25 -15.75
C GLU A 443 7.82 -34.99 -14.70
N SER A 444 7.47 -34.32 -13.60
CA SER A 444 8.39 -34.01 -12.48
C SER A 444 8.91 -35.27 -11.78
N MET A 445 8.05 -36.26 -11.56
CA MET A 445 8.43 -37.55 -10.97
C MET A 445 9.32 -38.38 -11.91
N GLN A 446 9.04 -38.34 -13.22
CA GLN A 446 9.85 -39.03 -14.23
C GLN A 446 11.25 -38.41 -14.36
N ALA A 447 11.34 -37.08 -14.31
CA ALA A 447 12.61 -36.35 -14.32
C ALA A 447 13.48 -36.73 -13.10
N ALA A 448 12.87 -36.84 -11.91
CA ALA A 448 13.57 -37.25 -10.68
C ALA A 448 14.09 -38.71 -10.71
N ALA A 449 13.46 -39.58 -11.51
CA ALA A 449 13.87 -40.98 -11.66
C ALA A 449 15.03 -41.18 -12.65
N ALA A 450 15.35 -40.18 -13.47
CA ALA A 450 16.50 -40.21 -14.38
C ALA A 450 17.80 -39.83 -13.62
N SER A 451 18.84 -40.67 -13.73
CA SER A 451 20.07 -40.65 -12.90
C SER A 451 20.82 -39.28 -12.86
N PRO A 452 21.43 -38.88 -11.72
CA PRO A 452 22.08 -37.57 -11.53
C PRO A 452 23.30 -37.27 -12.42
N ALA A 453 23.89 -38.26 -13.09
CA ALA A 453 25.17 -38.12 -13.78
C ALA A 453 25.09 -37.59 -15.23
N VAL A 454 23.89 -37.28 -15.75
CA VAL A 454 23.66 -36.80 -17.14
C VAL A 454 22.82 -35.52 -17.16
N LEU A 455 22.95 -34.70 -16.12
CA LEU A 455 22.36 -33.36 -16.08
C LEU A 455 23.47 -32.33 -16.31
N LYS A 456 23.88 -32.13 -17.57
CA LYS A 456 23.97 -30.74 -18.04
C LYS A 456 22.58 -30.13 -17.83
N PRO A 457 22.41 -28.83 -17.54
CA PRO A 457 21.09 -28.23 -17.36
C PRO A 457 20.24 -28.56 -18.60
N GLN A 458 19.39 -29.57 -18.47
CA GLN A 458 18.44 -29.93 -19.50
C GLN A 458 17.28 -28.97 -19.26
N SER A 459 17.10 -28.01 -20.18
CA SER A 459 16.07 -26.95 -20.20
C SER A 459 14.61 -27.45 -20.14
N ASN A 460 14.36 -28.73 -19.84
CA ASN A 460 13.04 -29.36 -19.86
C ASN A 460 12.33 -29.36 -18.50
N ALA A 461 13.07 -29.41 -17.40
CA ALA A 461 12.49 -29.38 -16.05
C ALA A 461 11.87 -28.02 -15.65
N PRO A 462 12.43 -26.85 -16.05
CA PRO A 462 11.87 -25.55 -15.68
C PRO A 462 10.44 -25.32 -16.17
N SER A 463 10.10 -25.79 -17.38
CA SER A 463 8.78 -25.58 -17.98
C SER A 463 7.64 -26.34 -17.28
N SER A 464 7.86 -27.59 -16.86
CA SER A 464 6.83 -28.37 -16.14
C SER A 464 6.63 -27.88 -14.71
N PHE A 465 7.68 -27.35 -14.06
CA PHE A 465 7.56 -26.74 -12.74
C PHE A 465 6.77 -25.44 -12.78
N THR A 466 7.10 -24.56 -13.73
CA THR A 466 6.42 -23.27 -13.93
C THR A 466 4.95 -23.46 -14.27
N LEU A 467 4.64 -24.25 -15.31
CA LEU A 467 3.25 -24.55 -15.67
C LEU A 467 2.51 -25.25 -14.52
N GLY A 468 3.15 -26.16 -13.80
CA GLY A 468 2.58 -26.83 -12.64
C GLY A 468 2.18 -25.84 -11.54
N GLY A 469 3.07 -24.89 -11.21
CA GLY A 469 2.82 -23.81 -10.26
C GLY A 469 1.68 -22.90 -10.70
N ILE A 470 1.71 -22.39 -11.93
CA ILE A 470 0.66 -21.52 -12.50
C ILE A 470 -0.71 -22.24 -12.53
N THR A 471 -0.72 -23.53 -12.90
CA THR A 471 -1.95 -24.35 -12.90
C THR A 471 -2.51 -24.50 -11.48
N LEU A 472 -1.63 -24.71 -10.50
CA LEU A 472 -2.02 -24.84 -9.10
C LEU A 472 -2.61 -23.53 -8.54
N GLU A 473 -1.96 -22.41 -8.87
CA GLU A 473 -2.49 -21.09 -8.58
C GLU A 473 -3.88 -20.90 -9.17
N CYS A 474 -4.07 -21.18 -10.45
CA CYS A 474 -5.36 -21.07 -11.13
C CYS A 474 -6.45 -21.91 -10.47
N LEU A 475 -6.16 -23.18 -10.18
CA LEU A 475 -7.10 -24.09 -9.51
C LEU A 475 -7.54 -23.56 -8.14
N SER A 476 -6.61 -23.03 -7.36
CA SER A 476 -6.89 -22.51 -6.03
C SER A 476 -7.63 -21.16 -6.05
N LEU A 477 -7.32 -20.27 -6.99
CA LEU A 477 -8.03 -19.01 -7.21
C LEU A 477 -9.47 -19.25 -7.70
N ILE A 478 -9.68 -20.20 -8.63
CA ILE A 478 -11.03 -20.63 -9.03
C ILE A 478 -11.79 -21.13 -7.81
N GLY A 479 -11.16 -21.91 -6.95
CA GLY A 479 -11.74 -22.39 -5.70
C GLY A 479 -12.24 -21.26 -4.80
N GLN A 480 -11.42 -20.23 -4.58
CA GLN A 480 -11.80 -19.03 -3.83
C GLN A 480 -12.95 -18.27 -4.49
N ALA A 481 -12.90 -18.07 -5.82
CA ALA A 481 -13.91 -17.33 -6.56
C ALA A 481 -15.31 -17.97 -6.49
N VAL A 482 -15.41 -19.30 -6.63
CA VAL A 482 -16.70 -20.02 -6.58
C VAL A 482 -17.16 -20.37 -5.16
N GLY A 483 -16.24 -20.28 -4.19
CA GLY A 483 -16.48 -20.57 -2.78
C GLY A 483 -16.62 -22.05 -2.42
N LYS A 484 -16.67 -22.29 -1.11
CA LYS A 484 -16.68 -23.61 -0.47
C LYS A 484 -17.72 -24.57 -1.03
N GLU A 485 -18.94 -24.10 -1.28
CA GLU A 485 -20.08 -24.97 -1.68
C GLU A 485 -19.85 -25.66 -3.03
N VAL A 486 -19.12 -25.01 -3.93
CA VAL A 486 -18.81 -25.54 -5.26
C VAL A 486 -17.49 -26.30 -5.23
N PHE A 487 -16.43 -25.69 -4.69
CA PHE A 487 -15.06 -26.23 -4.72
C PHE A 487 -14.91 -27.53 -3.93
N SER A 488 -15.66 -27.71 -2.83
CA SER A 488 -15.58 -28.92 -1.97
C SER A 488 -15.79 -30.25 -2.71
N ARG A 489 -16.45 -30.24 -3.89
CA ARG A 489 -16.69 -31.44 -4.71
C ARG A 489 -15.40 -32.03 -5.27
N ASP A 490 -14.45 -31.17 -5.63
CA ASP A 490 -13.19 -31.55 -6.27
C ASP A 490 -11.97 -31.33 -5.36
N ALA A 491 -12.13 -30.54 -4.28
CA ALA A 491 -11.07 -30.21 -3.34
C ALA A 491 -10.29 -31.44 -2.86
N SER A 492 -10.96 -32.55 -2.52
CA SER A 492 -10.26 -33.76 -2.05
C SER A 492 -9.32 -34.35 -3.10
N ALA A 493 -9.65 -34.26 -4.39
CA ALA A 493 -8.77 -34.74 -5.46
C ALA A 493 -7.56 -33.82 -5.61
N ILE A 494 -7.78 -32.50 -5.64
CA ILE A 494 -6.73 -31.48 -5.78
C ILE A 494 -5.76 -31.51 -4.58
N LEU A 495 -6.27 -31.58 -3.35
CA LEU A 495 -5.43 -31.59 -2.15
C LEU A 495 -4.56 -32.86 -2.04
N LYS A 496 -5.03 -34.00 -2.58
CA LYS A 496 -4.20 -35.22 -2.66
C LYS A 496 -3.02 -35.05 -3.58
N VAL A 497 -3.23 -34.34 -4.68
CA VAL A 497 -2.20 -34.02 -5.66
C VAL A 497 -1.17 -33.08 -5.06
N MET A 498 -1.63 -32.04 -4.38
CA MET A 498 -0.77 -31.12 -3.64
C MET A 498 0.05 -31.85 -2.57
N ALA A 499 -0.55 -32.81 -1.86
CA ALA A 499 0.17 -33.62 -0.90
C ALA A 499 1.24 -34.51 -1.55
N GLU A 500 0.98 -35.05 -2.76
CA GLU A 500 1.96 -35.82 -3.52
C GLU A 500 3.09 -34.92 -4.08
N MET A 501 2.77 -33.71 -4.51
CA MET A 501 3.75 -32.68 -4.88
C MET A 501 4.64 -32.32 -3.69
N GLN A 502 4.06 -32.10 -2.50
CA GLN A 502 4.79 -31.84 -1.25
C GLN A 502 5.65 -33.03 -0.80
N ALA A 503 5.29 -34.26 -1.19
CA ALA A 503 6.07 -35.45 -0.89
C ALA A 503 7.19 -35.72 -1.91
N THR A 504 7.28 -34.93 -2.99
CA THR A 504 8.21 -35.14 -4.09
C THR A 504 9.45 -34.25 -3.94
N PRO A 505 10.66 -34.80 -3.68
CA PRO A 505 11.85 -33.99 -3.37
C PRO A 505 12.29 -33.05 -4.49
N SER A 506 12.10 -33.40 -5.76
CA SER A 506 12.45 -32.54 -6.89
C SER A 506 11.53 -31.32 -7.03
N ILE A 507 10.32 -31.37 -6.46
CA ILE A 507 9.37 -30.26 -6.41
C ILE A 507 9.68 -29.40 -5.19
N VAL A 508 9.78 -30.00 -4.00
CA VAL A 508 10.07 -29.25 -2.76
C VAL A 508 11.46 -28.61 -2.77
N GLY A 509 12.43 -29.23 -3.44
CA GLY A 509 13.76 -28.67 -3.62
C GLY A 509 13.87 -27.61 -4.72
N ASN A 510 12.80 -27.31 -5.44
CA ASN A 510 12.76 -26.22 -6.43
C ASN A 510 11.97 -25.04 -5.86
N GLU A 511 12.65 -23.91 -5.68
CA GLU A 511 12.10 -22.72 -5.02
C GLU A 511 10.83 -22.19 -5.70
N LEU A 512 10.84 -22.07 -7.03
CA LEU A 512 9.76 -21.47 -7.81
C LEU A 512 8.43 -22.23 -7.62
N ILE A 513 8.41 -23.55 -7.83
CA ILE A 513 7.17 -24.33 -7.65
C ILE A 513 6.77 -24.50 -6.17
N ARG A 514 7.74 -24.53 -5.26
CA ARG A 514 7.46 -24.62 -3.82
C ARG A 514 6.66 -23.42 -3.34
N THR A 515 7.00 -22.21 -3.79
CA THR A 515 6.25 -20.98 -3.45
C THR A 515 4.81 -21.05 -3.94
N TYR A 516 4.58 -21.44 -5.21
CA TYR A 516 3.22 -21.68 -5.72
C TYR A 516 2.44 -22.70 -4.90
N LEU A 517 3.10 -23.79 -4.48
CA LEU A 517 2.49 -24.84 -3.67
C LEU A 517 2.03 -24.34 -2.30
N LEU A 518 2.88 -23.58 -1.61
CA LEU A 518 2.57 -22.98 -0.32
C LEU A 518 1.41 -21.96 -0.41
N GLN A 519 1.43 -21.09 -1.42
CA GLN A 519 0.34 -20.13 -1.64
C GLN A 519 -0.99 -20.83 -1.97
N ALA A 520 -0.96 -21.88 -2.79
CA ALA A 520 -2.15 -22.65 -3.09
C ALA A 520 -2.73 -23.37 -1.85
N TRP A 521 -1.87 -23.86 -0.94
CA TRP A 521 -2.32 -24.41 0.35
C TRP A 521 -3.11 -23.38 1.16
N ALA A 522 -2.61 -22.15 1.25
CA ALA A 522 -3.33 -21.08 1.95
C ALA A 522 -4.64 -20.71 1.26
N ARG A 523 -4.67 -20.56 -0.06
CA ARG A 523 -5.92 -20.27 -0.79
C ARG A 523 -6.98 -21.37 -0.59
N CYS A 524 -6.56 -22.63 -0.58
CA CYS A 524 -7.43 -23.76 -0.26
C CYS A 524 -7.90 -23.73 1.20
N CYS A 525 -7.03 -23.32 2.14
CA CYS A 525 -7.37 -23.10 3.55
C CYS A 525 -8.46 -22.03 3.69
N THR A 526 -8.28 -20.84 3.09
CA THR A 526 -9.28 -19.77 3.07
C THR A 526 -10.61 -20.24 2.50
N CYS A 527 -10.59 -20.98 1.39
CA CYS A 527 -11.82 -21.46 0.76
C CYS A 527 -12.57 -22.51 1.60
N LEU A 528 -11.86 -23.43 2.26
CA LEU A 528 -12.47 -24.57 2.95
C LEU A 528 -12.76 -24.31 4.43
N GLY A 529 -12.07 -23.34 5.04
CA GLY A 529 -12.13 -23.05 6.48
C GLY A 529 -11.82 -24.30 7.29
N HIS A 530 -12.65 -24.59 8.30
CA HIS A 530 -12.51 -25.77 9.18
C HIS A 530 -12.31 -27.12 8.47
N ASP A 531 -12.83 -27.30 7.25
CA ASP A 531 -12.69 -28.56 6.51
C ASP A 531 -11.25 -28.82 6.04
N PHE A 532 -10.39 -27.80 6.09
CA PHE A 532 -8.97 -27.88 5.78
C PHE A 532 -8.12 -28.43 6.95
N ALA A 533 -8.62 -28.38 8.19
CA ALA A 533 -7.86 -28.78 9.37
C ALA A 533 -7.14 -30.15 9.29
N PRO A 534 -7.70 -31.21 8.65
CA PRO A 534 -7.01 -32.49 8.49
C PRO A 534 -5.70 -32.44 7.68
N PHE A 535 -5.46 -31.39 6.90
CA PHE A 535 -4.28 -31.23 6.06
C PHE A 535 -3.15 -30.43 6.73
N LEU A 536 -3.42 -29.75 7.86
CA LEU A 536 -2.41 -29.00 8.62
C LEU A 536 -1.12 -29.80 8.91
N PRO A 537 -1.17 -31.09 9.32
CA PRO A 537 0.05 -31.86 9.58
C PRO A 537 0.99 -32.02 8.39
N LEU A 538 0.50 -31.86 7.15
CA LEU A 538 1.30 -31.95 5.93
C LEU A 538 2.00 -30.63 5.61
N VAL A 539 1.34 -29.50 5.88
CA VAL A 539 1.79 -28.16 5.45
C VAL A 539 2.62 -27.46 6.53
N MET A 540 2.24 -27.61 7.80
CA MET A 540 2.85 -26.91 8.92
C MET A 540 4.38 -27.11 9.05
N PRO A 541 4.95 -28.33 8.86
CA PRO A 541 6.38 -28.52 8.98
C PRO A 541 7.20 -27.62 8.03
N THR A 542 6.80 -27.54 6.76
CA THR A 542 7.50 -26.73 5.75
C THR A 542 7.34 -25.24 6.01
N LEU A 543 6.14 -24.79 6.42
CA LEU A 543 5.91 -23.38 6.75
C LEU A 543 6.73 -22.92 7.96
N LEU A 544 6.80 -23.76 9.00
CA LEU A 544 7.56 -23.44 10.20
C LEU A 544 9.07 -23.45 9.94
N GLU A 545 9.55 -24.36 9.11
CA GLU A 545 10.94 -24.37 8.66
C GLU A 545 11.28 -23.07 7.92
N ALA A 546 10.51 -22.70 6.89
CA ALA A 546 10.69 -21.46 6.14
C ALA A 546 10.63 -20.21 7.03
N ALA A 547 9.65 -20.11 7.93
CA ALA A 547 9.49 -18.97 8.82
C ALA A 547 10.62 -18.82 9.87
N THR A 548 11.38 -19.89 10.14
CA THR A 548 12.48 -19.89 11.12
C THR A 548 13.87 -19.79 10.50
N GLN A 549 13.96 -19.68 9.17
CA GLN A 549 15.24 -19.48 8.49
C GLN A 549 15.92 -18.18 8.94
N GLN A 550 17.25 -18.24 9.04
CA GLN A 550 18.10 -17.09 9.32
C GLN A 550 18.50 -16.44 8.00
N ALA A 551 17.84 -15.33 7.66
CA ALA A 551 18.11 -14.54 6.46
C ALA A 551 19.15 -13.43 6.71
N GLU A 552 19.40 -13.07 7.97
CA GLU A 552 20.17 -11.89 8.37
C GLU A 552 21.39 -12.31 9.22
N PHE A 553 22.58 -11.79 8.89
CA PHE A 553 23.85 -12.06 9.57
C PHE A 553 24.58 -10.76 9.89
N GLU A 554 25.04 -10.56 11.12
CA GLU A 554 25.88 -9.41 11.48
C GLU A 554 27.30 -9.59 10.91
N VAL A 555 27.81 -8.59 10.19
CA VAL A 555 29.12 -8.60 9.53
C VAL A 555 29.96 -7.41 9.99
N ASP A 556 31.28 -7.59 10.11
CA ASP A 556 32.20 -6.49 10.40
C ASP A 556 32.54 -5.75 9.09
N PRO A 557 32.22 -4.44 8.95
CA PRO A 557 32.53 -3.65 7.76
C PRO A 557 34.01 -3.69 7.35
N SER A 558 34.91 -3.88 8.31
CA SER A 558 36.36 -3.92 8.06
C SER A 558 36.85 -5.21 7.41
N THR A 559 36.01 -6.25 7.34
CA THR A 559 36.31 -7.52 6.67
C THR A 559 35.84 -7.57 5.22
N LEU A 560 35.12 -6.54 4.76
CA LEU A 560 34.57 -6.43 3.41
C LEU A 560 35.52 -5.72 2.42
N SER A 561 36.82 -5.68 2.70
CA SER A 561 37.78 -5.11 1.75
C SER A 561 37.80 -5.95 0.48
N SER A 562 37.37 -5.34 -0.63
CA SER A 562 37.57 -5.76 -2.02
C SER A 562 38.97 -6.37 -2.22
N ASP A 563 39.05 -7.66 -2.55
CA ASP A 563 40.11 -8.31 -3.37
C ASP A 563 40.37 -9.82 -3.07
N ASP A 564 39.57 -10.55 -2.28
CA ASP A 564 39.76 -12.01 -2.11
C ASP A 564 38.70 -12.84 -2.85
N ASP A 565 38.84 -12.95 -4.18
CA ASP A 565 38.12 -13.88 -5.08
C ASP A 565 38.57 -15.36 -4.96
N ASP A 566 39.26 -15.73 -3.87
CA ASP A 566 39.99 -17.01 -3.78
C ASP A 566 39.52 -17.89 -2.60
N ASP A 567 38.21 -18.06 -2.40
CA ASP A 567 37.71 -19.13 -1.53
C ASP A 567 37.26 -20.37 -2.34
N GLU A 568 38.25 -21.25 -2.61
CA GLU A 568 38.08 -22.65 -3.05
C GLU A 568 37.41 -23.51 -1.95
N SER A 569 36.24 -23.12 -1.45
CA SER A 569 35.39 -24.00 -0.64
C SER A 569 34.07 -24.26 -1.37
N GLY A 570 33.93 -25.51 -1.86
CA GLY A 570 32.83 -25.94 -2.72
C GLY A 570 31.45 -25.73 -2.09
N GLY A 571 30.78 -24.68 -2.55
CA GLY A 571 29.36 -24.38 -2.39
C GLY A 571 29.12 -23.04 -3.08
N SER A 572 28.57 -23.06 -4.29
CA SER A 572 28.15 -21.89 -5.06
C SER A 572 27.18 -21.03 -4.25
N THR A 573 27.71 -20.09 -3.47
CA THR A 573 26.88 -19.14 -2.74
C THR A 573 27.11 -17.81 -3.44
N ASP A 574 26.14 -17.46 -4.25
CA ASP A 574 26.12 -16.31 -5.15
C ASP A 574 26.32 -15.00 -4.35
N SER A 575 27.26 -14.16 -4.78
CA SER A 575 27.57 -12.88 -4.12
C SER A 575 26.50 -11.81 -4.34
N GLU A 576 25.61 -11.99 -5.33
CA GLU A 576 24.58 -11.01 -5.72
C GLU A 576 23.28 -11.11 -4.90
N ASP A 577 23.02 -12.26 -4.27
CA ASP A 577 21.88 -12.49 -3.37
C ASP A 577 22.05 -11.84 -1.98
N ILE A 578 23.21 -11.20 -1.76
CA ILE A 578 23.62 -10.65 -0.47
C ILE A 578 23.62 -9.12 -0.51
N GLN A 579 22.64 -8.52 0.17
CA GLN A 579 22.60 -7.09 0.40
C GLN A 579 23.21 -6.74 1.76
N LEU A 580 23.90 -5.61 1.84
CA LEU A 580 24.43 -5.08 3.10
C LEU A 580 23.54 -3.92 3.57
N ALA A 581 22.97 -4.05 4.76
CA ALA A 581 22.14 -3.01 5.38
C ALA A 581 22.76 -2.54 6.69
N GLN A 582 22.82 -1.23 6.90
CA GLN A 582 23.26 -0.65 8.16
C GLN A 582 22.05 -0.39 9.07
N VAL A 583 21.94 -1.13 10.17
CA VAL A 583 20.84 -1.02 11.15
C VAL A 583 21.42 -0.83 12.55
N ASN A 584 21.09 0.29 13.21
CA ASN A 584 21.49 0.58 14.60
C ASN A 584 23.00 0.40 14.86
N ASP A 585 23.85 1.05 14.06
CA ASP A 585 25.32 0.97 14.10
C ASP A 585 25.93 -0.40 13.74
N LYS A 586 25.13 -1.36 13.24
CA LYS A 586 25.58 -2.68 12.78
C LYS A 586 25.39 -2.85 11.27
N CYS A 587 26.37 -3.49 10.62
CA CYS A 587 26.25 -3.90 9.23
C CYS A 587 25.69 -5.33 9.20
N LEU A 588 24.58 -5.53 8.48
CA LEU A 588 23.90 -6.80 8.32
C LEU A 588 24.04 -7.26 6.87
N SER A 589 24.48 -8.50 6.67
CA SER A 589 24.38 -9.22 5.40
C SER A 589 23.03 -9.94 5.35
N ILE A 590 22.25 -9.61 4.33
CA ILE A 590 20.88 -10.07 4.12
C ILE A 590 20.88 -10.96 2.88
N ARG A 591 20.38 -12.20 3.01
CA ARG A 591 20.12 -13.09 1.87
C ARG A 591 18.69 -12.90 1.39
N THR A 592 18.52 -12.17 0.29
CA THR A 592 17.20 -11.72 -0.20
C THR A 592 16.25 -12.89 -0.49
N SER A 593 16.72 -13.92 -1.19
CA SER A 593 15.93 -15.13 -1.51
C SER A 593 15.36 -15.84 -0.27
N ILE A 594 16.19 -16.02 0.76
CA ILE A 594 15.75 -16.60 2.05
C ILE A 594 14.75 -15.68 2.77
N LEU A 595 14.95 -14.37 2.67
CA LEU A 595 14.09 -13.38 3.31
C LEU A 595 12.69 -13.36 2.69
N GLU A 596 12.59 -13.41 1.36
CA GLU A 596 11.31 -13.48 0.62
C GLU A 596 10.53 -14.76 0.94
N GLU A 597 11.22 -15.90 1.02
CA GLU A 597 10.60 -17.16 1.40
C GLU A 597 10.04 -17.08 2.84
N LYS A 598 10.83 -16.53 3.76
CA LYS A 598 10.43 -16.31 5.15
C LYS A 598 9.23 -15.37 5.26
N ALA A 599 9.22 -14.28 4.49
CA ALA A 599 8.11 -13.33 4.41
C ALA A 599 6.82 -14.02 3.95
N THR A 600 6.90 -14.79 2.87
CA THR A 600 5.78 -15.59 2.36
C THR A 600 5.29 -16.57 3.43
N ALA A 601 6.17 -17.32 4.09
CA ALA A 601 5.78 -18.27 5.12
C ALA A 601 5.07 -17.61 6.31
N CYS A 602 5.55 -16.45 6.77
CA CYS A 602 4.92 -15.68 7.84
C CYS A 602 3.53 -15.18 7.42
N GLN A 603 3.38 -14.69 6.20
CA GLN A 603 2.10 -14.23 5.65
C GLN A 603 1.06 -15.35 5.61
N LEU A 604 1.48 -16.56 5.16
CA LEU A 604 0.62 -17.74 5.08
C LEU A 604 0.24 -18.25 6.48
N LEU A 605 1.18 -18.31 7.43
CA LEU A 605 0.88 -18.67 8.82
C LEU A 605 -0.16 -17.72 9.44
N ALA A 606 0.02 -16.42 9.26
CA ALA A 606 -0.93 -15.41 9.73
C ALA A 606 -2.33 -15.60 9.10
N GLY A 607 -2.40 -15.83 7.78
CA GLY A 607 -3.66 -16.12 7.08
C GLY A 607 -4.33 -17.41 7.55
N MET A 608 -3.58 -18.49 7.72
CA MET A 608 -4.12 -19.77 8.19
C MET A 608 -4.74 -19.67 9.59
N VAL A 609 -4.13 -18.92 10.51
CA VAL A 609 -4.71 -18.68 11.85
C VAL A 609 -6.05 -17.95 11.72
N THR A 610 -6.11 -16.92 10.87
CA THR A 610 -7.34 -16.15 10.62
C THR A 610 -8.46 -17.02 10.06
N ASP A 611 -8.15 -17.86 9.07
CA ASP A 611 -9.16 -18.64 8.32
C ASP A 611 -9.67 -19.88 9.06
N LEU A 612 -8.83 -20.49 9.91
CA LEU A 612 -9.16 -21.73 10.63
C LEU A 612 -9.71 -21.50 12.04
N GLU A 613 -9.55 -20.30 12.58
CA GLU A 613 -10.02 -19.93 13.92
C GLU A 613 -9.66 -20.99 14.98
N ASP A 614 -10.62 -21.54 15.72
CA ASP A 614 -10.35 -22.54 16.77
C ASP A 614 -9.78 -23.87 16.23
N ALA A 615 -9.96 -24.20 14.95
CA ALA A 615 -9.35 -25.40 14.38
C ALA A 615 -7.82 -25.30 14.27
N PHE A 616 -7.25 -24.09 14.30
CA PHE A 616 -5.79 -23.88 14.31
C PHE A 616 -5.14 -24.09 15.69
N PHE A 617 -5.94 -24.21 16.76
CA PHE A 617 -5.46 -24.27 18.13
C PHE A 617 -4.30 -25.24 18.40
N PRO A 618 -4.22 -26.45 17.78
CA PRO A 618 -3.09 -27.36 17.98
C PRO A 618 -1.71 -26.77 17.63
N TYR A 619 -1.66 -25.74 16.78
CA TYR A 619 -0.42 -25.09 16.34
C TYR A 619 -0.26 -23.67 16.89
N ALA A 620 -1.26 -23.13 17.59
CA ALA A 620 -1.27 -21.74 18.05
C ALA A 620 -0.05 -21.38 18.90
N GLU A 621 0.34 -22.24 19.85
CA GLU A 621 1.52 -22.02 20.70
C GLU A 621 2.81 -21.97 19.88
N GLN A 622 3.01 -22.93 18.97
CA GLN A 622 4.21 -23.01 18.13
C GLN A 622 4.33 -21.80 17.20
N VAL A 623 3.23 -21.41 16.55
CA VAL A 623 3.22 -20.24 15.67
C VAL A 623 3.41 -18.94 16.44
N THR A 624 2.86 -18.84 17.67
CA THR A 624 3.12 -17.69 18.55
C THR A 624 4.60 -17.56 18.89
N GLN A 625 5.29 -18.67 19.18
CA GLN A 625 6.73 -18.67 19.46
C GLN A 625 7.58 -18.25 18.26
N VAL A 626 7.13 -18.56 17.03
CA VAL A 626 7.83 -18.18 15.80
C VAL A 626 7.58 -16.71 15.44
N LEU A 627 6.31 -16.25 15.46
CA LEU A 627 5.94 -14.93 14.94
C LEU A 627 6.14 -13.80 15.95
N ALA A 628 5.96 -14.02 17.26
CA ALA A 628 6.06 -12.93 18.24
C ALA A 628 7.45 -12.26 18.31
N PRO A 629 8.60 -12.97 18.17
CA PRO A 629 9.93 -12.37 18.00
C PRO A 629 10.02 -11.40 16.81
N LEU A 630 9.41 -11.80 15.68
CA LEU A 630 9.52 -11.10 14.40
C LEU A 630 8.83 -9.73 14.38
N LEU A 631 7.99 -9.43 15.38
CA LEU A 631 7.42 -8.08 15.58
C LEU A 631 8.49 -6.98 15.72
N THR A 632 9.67 -7.32 16.25
CA THR A 632 10.76 -6.36 16.53
C THR A 632 12.11 -6.78 15.98
N GLU A 633 12.32 -8.08 15.77
CA GLU A 633 13.64 -8.62 15.42
C GLU A 633 13.91 -8.64 13.91
N SER A 634 12.89 -8.58 13.06
CA SER A 634 13.08 -8.61 11.61
C SER A 634 13.27 -7.21 11.02
N VAL A 635 14.20 -7.07 10.09
CA VAL A 635 14.40 -5.82 9.33
C VAL A 635 13.38 -5.65 8.20
N HIS A 636 12.75 -6.74 7.76
CA HIS A 636 11.79 -6.72 6.66
C HIS A 636 10.38 -6.31 7.14
N SER A 637 9.79 -5.30 6.50
CA SER A 637 8.48 -4.75 6.83
C SER A 637 7.36 -5.80 6.70
N ASP A 638 7.31 -6.57 5.61
CA ASP A 638 6.25 -7.59 5.41
C ASP A 638 6.24 -8.72 6.45
N ILE A 639 7.43 -9.09 6.97
CA ILE A 639 7.55 -10.07 8.06
C ILE A 639 6.94 -9.48 9.35
N ARG A 640 7.30 -8.23 9.67
CA ARG A 640 6.73 -7.49 10.81
C ARG A 640 5.21 -7.35 10.65
N ALA A 641 4.73 -6.92 9.49
CA ALA A 641 3.31 -6.79 9.16
C ALA A 641 2.54 -8.11 9.36
N SER A 642 3.11 -9.23 8.89
CA SER A 642 2.52 -10.56 9.06
C SER A 642 2.46 -10.98 10.52
N ALA A 643 3.51 -10.71 11.30
CA ALA A 643 3.52 -10.98 12.73
C ALA A 643 2.50 -10.11 13.50
N ILE A 644 2.39 -8.82 13.16
CA ILE A 644 1.42 -7.87 13.74
C ILE A 644 -0.01 -8.36 13.50
N ARG A 645 -0.33 -8.76 12.26
CA ARG A 645 -1.64 -9.29 11.87
C ARG A 645 -1.96 -10.64 12.53
N ALA A 646 -0.94 -11.47 12.79
CA ALA A 646 -1.14 -12.79 13.40
C ALA A 646 -1.54 -12.70 14.89
N MET A 647 -1.07 -11.71 15.63
CA MET A 647 -1.34 -11.60 17.08
C MET A 647 -2.83 -11.60 17.44
N PRO A 648 -3.69 -10.71 16.88
CA PRO A 648 -5.13 -10.74 17.18
C PRO A 648 -5.80 -12.04 16.72
N ALA A 649 -5.40 -12.59 15.58
CA ALA A 649 -5.93 -13.87 15.09
C ALA A 649 -5.60 -15.04 16.04
N LEU A 650 -4.39 -15.08 16.58
CA LEU A 650 -3.96 -16.06 17.57
C LEU A 650 -4.70 -15.89 18.90
N VAL A 651 -4.91 -14.64 19.35
CA VAL A 651 -5.74 -14.34 20.53
C VAL A 651 -7.16 -14.85 20.34
N LYS A 652 -7.79 -14.58 19.18
CA LYS A 652 -9.13 -15.06 18.83
C LYS A 652 -9.20 -16.59 18.78
N CYS A 653 -8.23 -17.24 18.16
CA CYS A 653 -8.10 -18.71 18.11
C CYS A 653 -8.11 -19.33 19.52
N VAL A 654 -7.30 -18.77 20.44
CA VAL A 654 -7.25 -19.21 21.85
C VAL A 654 -8.55 -18.88 22.57
N ALA A 655 -9.12 -17.69 22.38
CA ALA A 655 -10.38 -17.27 22.99
C ALA A 655 -11.53 -18.22 22.65
N MET A 656 -11.70 -18.57 21.37
CA MET A 656 -12.73 -19.51 20.90
C MET A 656 -12.53 -20.91 21.48
N SER A 657 -11.30 -21.41 21.47
CA SER A 657 -10.96 -22.73 21.99
C SER A 657 -11.14 -22.85 23.51
N THR A 658 -11.07 -21.72 24.23
CA THR A 658 -11.19 -21.66 25.70
C THR A 658 -12.57 -21.25 26.19
N ALA A 659 -13.46 -20.76 25.32
CA ALA A 659 -14.80 -20.27 25.69
C ALA A 659 -15.74 -21.37 26.27
N ALA A 660 -15.39 -22.66 26.13
CA ALA A 660 -16.18 -23.75 26.68
C ALA A 660 -16.19 -23.75 28.25
N PRO A 661 -17.36 -23.79 28.91
CA PRO A 661 -17.55 -23.42 30.32
C PRO A 661 -17.03 -24.42 31.38
N SER A 662 -16.08 -25.30 31.05
CA SER A 662 -15.75 -26.48 31.88
C SER A 662 -14.35 -26.52 32.48
N LYS A 663 -13.52 -25.47 32.39
CA LYS A 663 -12.16 -25.48 32.96
C LYS A 663 -11.77 -24.11 33.52
N GLU A 664 -11.48 -24.01 34.82
CA GLU A 664 -10.78 -22.83 35.42
C GLU A 664 -9.45 -22.52 34.71
N HIS A 665 -8.84 -23.53 34.09
CA HIS A 665 -7.62 -23.39 33.30
C HIS A 665 -7.84 -22.61 31.98
N SER A 666 -9.09 -22.45 31.51
CA SER A 666 -9.44 -21.73 30.28
C SER A 666 -9.30 -20.21 30.42
N GLU A 667 -9.81 -19.63 31.51
CA GLU A 667 -9.73 -18.18 31.75
C GLU A 667 -8.27 -17.71 31.96
N ALA A 668 -7.47 -18.52 32.65
CA ALA A 668 -6.05 -18.26 32.84
C ALA A 668 -5.28 -18.29 31.50
N ALA A 669 -5.61 -19.22 30.61
CA ALA A 669 -4.95 -19.36 29.31
C ALA A 669 -5.21 -18.17 28.39
N ILE A 670 -6.48 -17.72 28.27
CA ILE A 670 -6.79 -16.54 27.47
C ILE A 670 -6.19 -15.27 28.09
N LYS A 671 -6.21 -15.13 29.42
CA LYS A 671 -5.56 -13.99 30.09
C LYS A 671 -4.07 -13.94 29.80
N GLN A 672 -3.37 -15.07 29.90
CA GLN A 672 -1.95 -15.16 29.57
C GLN A 672 -1.68 -14.80 28.10
N MET A 673 -2.53 -15.26 27.19
CA MET A 673 -2.39 -14.98 25.76
C MET A 673 -2.58 -13.50 25.44
N VAL A 674 -3.63 -12.87 25.98
CA VAL A 674 -3.87 -11.43 25.81
C VAL A 674 -2.74 -10.61 26.42
N ASP A 675 -2.29 -10.96 27.62
CA ASP A 675 -1.20 -10.26 28.30
C ASP A 675 0.10 -10.33 27.51
N PHE A 676 0.41 -11.52 26.98
CA PHE A 676 1.58 -11.72 26.13
C PHE A 676 1.47 -10.93 24.82
N ALA A 677 0.36 -11.08 24.08
CA ALA A 677 0.17 -10.43 22.79
C ALA A 677 0.22 -8.90 22.91
N LEU A 678 -0.51 -8.31 23.87
CA LEU A 678 -0.50 -6.87 24.09
C LEU A 678 0.88 -6.36 24.53
N GLY A 679 1.57 -7.07 25.42
CA GLY A 679 2.93 -6.68 25.82
C GLY A 679 3.92 -6.69 24.66
N ARG A 680 3.85 -7.70 23.78
CA ARG A 680 4.70 -7.78 22.57
C ARG A 680 4.36 -6.68 21.57
N LEU A 681 3.08 -6.41 21.33
CA LEU A 681 2.62 -5.35 20.42
C LEU A 681 3.03 -3.96 20.93
N VAL A 682 2.90 -3.66 22.22
CA VAL A 682 3.33 -2.37 22.79
C VAL A 682 4.84 -2.19 22.70
N ASN A 683 5.61 -3.26 22.96
CA ASN A 683 7.06 -3.20 22.78
C ASN A 683 7.41 -2.85 21.31
N ALA A 684 6.76 -3.50 20.35
CA ALA A 684 6.94 -3.20 18.93
C ALA A 684 6.52 -1.77 18.58
N LEU A 685 5.40 -1.30 19.13
CA LEU A 685 4.86 0.05 18.89
C LEU A 685 5.88 1.16 19.18
N THR A 686 6.71 0.97 20.20
CA THR A 686 7.68 1.99 20.65
C THR A 686 8.96 2.06 19.84
N SER A 687 9.19 1.12 18.92
CA SER A 687 10.41 1.04 18.11
C SER A 687 10.15 0.91 16.61
N GLU A 688 8.88 0.89 16.19
CA GLU A 688 8.48 0.68 14.81
C GLU A 688 8.71 1.96 13.97
N PRO A 689 9.59 1.93 12.95
CA PRO A 689 9.89 3.10 12.12
C PRO A 689 8.77 3.47 11.13
N GLU A 690 7.97 2.50 10.66
CA GLU A 690 6.99 2.72 9.60
C GLU A 690 5.62 3.10 10.16
N VAL A 691 5.10 4.26 9.75
CA VAL A 691 3.83 4.81 10.27
C VAL A 691 2.65 3.87 10.02
N ASP A 692 2.60 3.20 8.86
CA ASP A 692 1.54 2.26 8.50
C ASP A 692 1.54 1.02 9.43
N LEU A 693 2.73 0.54 9.79
CA LEU A 693 2.87 -0.55 10.76
C LEU A 693 2.56 -0.09 12.19
N VAL A 694 2.90 1.14 12.58
CA VAL A 694 2.46 1.73 13.86
C VAL A 694 0.92 1.76 13.95
N VAL A 695 0.24 2.16 12.88
CA VAL A 695 -1.23 2.10 12.77
C VAL A 695 -1.73 0.66 12.91
N SER A 696 -1.12 -0.28 12.18
CA SER A 696 -1.49 -1.69 12.23
C SER A 696 -1.32 -2.31 13.63
N ILE A 697 -0.24 -1.96 14.35
CA ILE A 697 0.00 -2.42 15.73
C ILE A 697 -1.11 -1.92 16.66
N MET A 698 -1.46 -0.64 16.58
CA MET A 698 -2.54 -0.03 17.38
C MET A 698 -3.90 -0.70 17.10
N GLN A 699 -4.23 -0.95 15.83
CA GLN A 699 -5.44 -1.69 15.45
C GLN A 699 -5.40 -3.13 15.99
N SER A 700 -4.27 -3.84 15.85
CA SER A 700 -4.08 -5.19 16.39
C SER A 700 -4.24 -5.24 17.91
N MET A 701 -3.77 -4.23 18.64
CA MET A 701 -3.98 -4.12 20.10
C MET A 701 -5.47 -4.02 20.44
N THR A 702 -6.20 -3.19 19.70
CA THR A 702 -7.65 -3.02 19.84
C THR A 702 -8.40 -4.32 19.52
N SER A 703 -8.06 -5.00 18.42
CA SER A 703 -8.64 -6.30 18.04
C SER A 703 -8.35 -7.39 19.07
N CYS A 704 -7.11 -7.51 19.57
CA CYS A 704 -6.76 -8.49 20.61
C CYS A 704 -7.70 -8.38 21.82
N LEU A 705 -7.96 -7.14 22.26
CA LEU A 705 -8.80 -6.89 23.43
C LEU A 705 -10.29 -7.13 23.14
N ASN A 706 -10.79 -6.64 22.00
CA ASN A 706 -12.20 -6.78 21.64
C ASN A 706 -12.59 -8.24 21.38
N ASP A 707 -11.81 -8.96 20.57
CA ASP A 707 -12.09 -10.36 20.20
C ASP A 707 -12.04 -11.28 21.42
N ALA A 708 -11.06 -11.08 22.32
CA ALA A 708 -10.98 -11.84 23.56
C ALA A 708 -12.18 -11.59 24.46
N ARG A 709 -12.61 -10.33 24.60
CA ARG A 709 -13.70 -9.94 25.49
C ARG A 709 -15.10 -10.26 24.96
N GLU A 710 -15.26 -10.34 23.65
CA GLU A 710 -16.51 -10.82 23.05
C GLU A 710 -16.85 -12.23 23.55
N LEU A 711 -15.84 -13.09 23.65
CA LEU A 711 -15.98 -14.48 24.10
C LEU A 711 -15.75 -14.67 25.60
N HIS A 712 -14.96 -13.79 26.23
CA HIS A 712 -14.64 -13.80 27.67
C HIS A 712 -14.94 -12.43 28.32
N PRO A 713 -16.21 -12.09 28.59
CA PRO A 713 -16.61 -10.75 29.05
C PRO A 713 -16.04 -10.32 30.41
N THR A 714 -15.54 -11.26 31.20
CA THR A 714 -14.90 -11.03 32.51
C THR A 714 -13.41 -10.72 32.42
N LEU A 715 -12.82 -10.79 31.23
CA LEU A 715 -11.41 -10.47 31.00
C LEU A 715 -11.17 -8.96 31.18
N GLU A 716 -10.36 -8.62 32.17
CA GLU A 716 -9.98 -7.24 32.49
C GLU A 716 -8.46 -7.11 32.61
N LEU A 717 -7.93 -5.99 32.10
CA LEU A 717 -6.56 -5.56 32.33
C LEU A 717 -6.46 -4.82 33.67
N ASN A 718 -5.37 -5.03 34.38
CA ASN A 718 -5.11 -4.27 35.61
C ASN A 718 -4.55 -2.87 35.31
N GLU A 719 -4.46 -2.02 36.34
CA GLU A 719 -4.01 -0.63 36.22
C GLU A 719 -2.60 -0.49 35.62
N ALA A 720 -1.67 -1.40 35.94
CA ALA A 720 -0.31 -1.38 35.41
C ALA A 720 -0.29 -1.70 33.92
N GLN A 721 -1.09 -2.68 33.48
CA GLN A 721 -1.25 -3.03 32.07
C GLN A 721 -1.87 -1.87 31.29
N LEU A 722 -2.96 -1.30 31.79
CA LEU A 722 -3.59 -0.11 31.18
C LEU A 722 -2.60 1.05 31.07
N SER A 723 -1.80 1.27 32.12
CA SER A 723 -0.76 2.30 32.11
C SER A 723 0.30 2.01 31.04
N GLU A 724 0.78 0.78 30.92
CA GLU A 724 1.76 0.38 29.91
C GLU A 724 1.26 0.64 28.49
N LEU A 725 0.01 0.26 28.17
CA LEU A 725 -0.59 0.56 26.86
C LEU A 725 -0.61 2.07 26.58
N VAL A 726 -1.02 2.88 27.58
CA VAL A 726 -1.08 4.34 27.46
C VAL A 726 0.31 4.95 27.27
N HIS A 727 1.36 4.44 27.92
CA HIS A 727 2.72 4.92 27.70
C HIS A 727 3.21 4.63 26.27
N GLY A 728 2.89 3.46 25.71
CA GLY A 728 3.17 3.15 24.30
C GLY A 728 2.50 4.15 23.35
N LEU A 729 1.21 4.42 23.55
CA LEU A 729 0.48 5.41 22.74
C LEU A 729 1.05 6.84 22.89
N LEU A 730 1.60 7.18 24.06
CA LEU A 730 2.25 8.48 24.28
C LEU A 730 3.58 8.62 23.53
N VAL A 731 4.32 7.53 23.31
CA VAL A 731 5.53 7.54 22.46
C VAL A 731 5.13 7.89 21.02
N VAL A 732 4.15 7.18 20.47
CA VAL A 732 3.61 7.42 19.12
C VAL A 732 3.15 8.87 18.94
N LEU A 733 2.44 9.41 19.92
CA LEU A 733 2.00 10.81 19.90
C LEU A 733 3.19 11.79 19.87
N GLY A 734 4.24 11.51 20.63
CA GLY A 734 5.48 12.29 20.63
C GLY A 734 6.16 12.28 19.27
N ASP A 735 6.30 11.10 18.67
CA ASP A 735 6.95 10.92 17.37
C ASP A 735 6.15 11.61 16.24
N SER A 736 4.81 11.54 16.28
CA SER A 736 3.95 12.29 15.35
C SER A 736 4.19 13.80 15.46
N PHE A 737 4.33 14.34 16.68
CA PHE A 737 4.66 15.77 16.84
C PHE A 737 6.02 16.11 16.26
N GLN A 738 7.03 15.28 16.48
CA GLN A 738 8.38 15.50 15.96
C GLN A 738 8.38 15.47 14.43
N ARG A 739 7.77 14.47 13.79
CA ARG A 739 7.66 14.37 12.33
C ARG A 739 6.90 15.55 11.72
N ARG A 740 5.80 15.99 12.35
CA ARG A 740 5.03 17.16 11.87
C ARG A 740 5.78 18.48 12.07
N ALA A 741 6.56 18.61 13.14
CA ALA A 741 7.38 19.80 13.39
C ALA A 741 8.55 19.90 12.40
N MET A 742 9.27 18.81 12.15
CA MET A 742 10.37 18.75 11.18
C MET A 742 9.91 19.16 9.78
N ARG A 743 8.78 18.64 9.32
CA ARG A 743 8.19 19.01 8.02
C ARG A 743 7.88 20.49 7.89
N ARG A 744 7.30 21.10 8.93
CA ARG A 744 7.01 22.54 8.92
C ARG A 744 8.28 23.40 8.91
N GLY A 745 9.33 22.94 9.58
CA GLY A 745 10.65 23.57 9.51
C GLY A 745 11.20 23.53 8.08
N ALA A 746 11.22 22.35 7.46
CA ALA A 746 11.71 22.16 6.10
C ALA A 746 10.89 22.93 5.04
N GLY A 747 9.55 22.95 5.17
CA GLY A 747 8.66 23.71 4.28
C GLY A 747 8.88 25.23 4.36
N SER A 748 9.27 25.76 5.53
CA SER A 748 9.51 27.21 5.69
C SER A 748 10.75 27.72 4.96
N ASP A 749 11.74 26.85 4.68
CA ASP A 749 12.90 27.18 3.84
C ASP A 749 12.59 27.04 2.33
N MET A 750 11.63 26.18 1.96
CA MET A 750 11.14 25.99 0.58
C MET A 750 10.17 27.11 0.15
N GLU A 751 9.24 27.53 1.02
CA GLU A 751 8.27 28.62 0.78
C GLU A 751 8.93 29.98 0.53
N ALA A 752 10.18 30.18 0.98
CA ALA A 752 10.94 31.41 0.76
C ALA A 752 11.44 31.58 -0.69
N GLU A 753 11.44 30.52 -1.52
CA GLU A 753 11.87 30.53 -2.93
C GLU A 753 10.66 30.32 -3.88
N GLY A 754 9.70 31.24 -3.85
CA GLY A 754 8.39 31.16 -4.51
C GLY A 754 8.33 30.62 -5.95
N ASP A 755 7.62 29.48 -6.08
CA ASP A 755 6.59 29.12 -7.08
C ASP A 755 6.32 27.61 -6.90
N GLU A 756 5.53 27.25 -5.90
CA GLU A 756 5.03 25.87 -5.70
C GLU A 756 3.58 25.80 -6.19
N GLU A 757 3.38 25.38 -7.45
CA GLU A 757 2.05 25.07 -7.98
C GLU A 757 2.00 23.58 -8.38
N GLU A 758 1.31 22.80 -7.53
CA GLU A 758 0.62 21.53 -7.77
C GLU A 758 1.38 20.19 -7.57
N ASP A 759 2.62 19.99 -8.02
CA ASP A 759 3.22 18.63 -8.01
C ASP A 759 3.91 18.21 -6.69
N ASP A 760 4.60 19.11 -5.95
CA ASP A 760 5.17 18.78 -4.62
C ASP A 760 4.07 18.64 -3.53
N ALA A 761 2.81 18.96 -3.88
CA ALA A 761 1.66 18.83 -2.98
C ALA A 761 1.18 17.38 -2.85
N SER A 762 1.46 16.48 -3.81
CA SER A 762 0.98 15.09 -3.79
C SER A 762 1.69 14.25 -2.73
N GLN A 763 3.04 14.24 -2.71
CA GLN A 763 3.83 13.57 -1.68
C GLN A 763 3.56 14.16 -0.28
N SER A 764 3.45 15.49 -0.18
CA SER A 764 3.06 16.17 1.06
C SER A 764 1.66 15.77 1.54
N SER A 765 0.73 15.53 0.60
CA SER A 765 -0.64 15.09 0.87
C SER A 765 -0.68 13.65 1.38
N GLU A 766 0.06 12.71 0.79
CA GLU A 766 0.10 11.31 1.25
C GLU A 766 0.62 11.19 2.69
N THR A 767 1.74 11.83 3.01
CA THR A 767 2.26 11.82 4.38
C THR A 767 1.34 12.55 5.36
N GLN A 768 0.54 13.51 4.88
CA GLN A 768 -0.47 14.17 5.70
C GLN A 768 -1.67 13.26 5.96
N MET A 769 -2.11 12.47 4.98
CA MET A 769 -3.17 11.47 5.15
C MET A 769 -2.76 10.40 6.16
N ALA A 770 -1.55 9.85 6.05
CA ALA A 770 -1.03 8.85 6.99
C ALA A 770 -1.03 9.36 8.44
N GLU A 771 -0.66 10.62 8.68
CA GLU A 771 -0.73 11.22 10.03
C GLU A 771 -2.15 11.45 10.53
N GLN A 772 -3.09 11.77 9.64
CA GLN A 772 -4.50 11.91 10.02
C GLN A 772 -5.09 10.56 10.44
N GLU A 773 -4.76 9.50 9.71
CA GLU A 773 -5.13 8.13 10.06
C GLU A 773 -4.50 7.71 11.39
N LEU A 774 -3.19 7.95 11.57
CA LEU A 774 -2.47 7.67 12.82
C LEU A 774 -3.17 8.31 14.03
N GLN A 775 -3.52 9.59 13.93
CA GLN A 775 -4.22 10.29 15.02
C GLN A 775 -5.61 9.72 15.30
N PHE A 776 -6.34 9.34 14.24
CA PHE A 776 -7.66 8.73 14.38
C PHE A 776 -7.57 7.39 15.12
N VAL A 777 -6.67 6.49 14.69
CA VAL A 777 -6.47 5.18 15.31
C VAL A 777 -5.91 5.29 16.73
N LEU A 778 -5.08 6.29 17.01
CA LEU A 778 -4.61 6.57 18.37
C LEU A 778 -5.78 6.96 19.29
N ALA A 779 -6.71 7.80 18.81
CA ALA A 779 -7.92 8.14 19.54
C ALA A 779 -8.78 6.88 19.80
N GLU A 780 -8.99 6.07 18.76
CA GLU A 780 -9.77 4.82 18.83
C GLU A 780 -9.18 3.81 19.83
N CYS A 781 -7.85 3.70 19.93
CA CYS A 781 -7.22 2.84 20.92
C CYS A 781 -7.53 3.29 22.35
N ILE A 782 -7.40 4.60 22.63
CA ILE A 782 -7.76 5.16 23.93
C ILE A 782 -9.25 4.99 24.20
N GLY A 783 -10.09 5.21 23.19
CA GLY A 783 -11.53 5.00 23.24
C GLY A 783 -11.89 3.56 23.56
N THR A 784 -11.19 2.59 22.96
CA THR A 784 -11.35 1.17 23.26
C THR A 784 -11.00 0.87 24.71
N LEU A 785 -9.92 1.43 25.27
CA LEU A 785 -9.58 1.26 26.69
C LEU A 785 -10.67 1.84 27.61
N ALA A 786 -11.21 3.02 27.27
CA ALA A 786 -12.32 3.64 27.99
C ALA A 786 -13.60 2.78 27.92
N LYS A 787 -13.98 2.31 26.73
CA LYS A 787 -15.15 1.47 26.47
C LYS A 787 -15.09 0.14 27.21
N THR A 788 -13.93 -0.50 27.18
CA THR A 788 -13.73 -1.84 27.74
C THR A 788 -13.61 -1.78 29.27
N HIS A 789 -12.84 -0.86 29.83
CA HIS A 789 -12.51 -0.85 31.26
C HIS A 789 -13.25 0.23 32.08
N GLY A 790 -13.88 1.20 31.44
CA GLY A 790 -14.76 2.20 32.05
C GLY A 790 -14.18 2.85 33.30
N ALA A 791 -14.77 2.57 34.46
CA ALA A 791 -14.35 3.14 35.74
C ALA A 791 -12.91 2.75 36.16
N ALA A 792 -12.39 1.60 35.70
CA ALA A 792 -11.02 1.17 35.99
C ALA A 792 -9.97 1.92 35.15
N PHE A 793 -10.32 2.38 33.94
CA PHE A 793 -9.43 3.18 33.10
C PHE A 793 -9.34 4.65 33.54
N PHE A 794 -10.42 5.19 34.14
CA PHE A 794 -10.49 6.61 34.48
C PHE A 794 -9.32 7.15 35.34
N PRO A 795 -8.83 6.45 36.38
CA PRO A 795 -7.66 6.89 37.15
C PRO A 795 -6.38 6.96 36.31
N VAL A 796 -6.18 6.01 35.38
CA VAL A 796 -5.04 5.98 34.46
C VAL A 796 -5.11 7.18 33.51
N PHE A 797 -6.27 7.42 32.90
CA PHE A 797 -6.51 8.58 32.05
C PHE A 797 -6.22 9.90 32.78
N MET A 798 -6.75 10.08 33.99
CA MET A 798 -6.55 11.30 34.77
C MET A 798 -5.08 11.53 35.14
N THR A 799 -4.31 10.46 35.34
CA THR A 799 -2.91 10.53 35.79
C THR A 799 -1.95 10.74 34.62
N LEU A 800 -2.16 10.05 33.50
CA LEU A 800 -1.19 10.00 32.40
C LEU A 800 -1.57 10.88 31.21
N LEU A 801 -2.86 11.05 30.94
CA LEU A 801 -3.36 11.66 29.70
C LEU A 801 -3.96 13.05 29.90
N TRP A 802 -4.71 13.29 30.99
CA TRP A 802 -5.54 14.49 31.12
C TRP A 802 -4.80 15.81 30.91
N GLU A 803 -3.63 16.01 31.55
CA GLU A 803 -2.87 17.26 31.39
C GLU A 803 -2.44 17.50 29.93
N LYS A 804 -2.07 16.42 29.22
CA LYS A 804 -1.66 16.48 27.81
C LYS A 804 -2.87 16.75 26.92
N VAL A 805 -3.97 16.03 27.12
CA VAL A 805 -5.24 16.22 26.39
C VAL A 805 -5.76 17.65 26.57
N ALA A 806 -5.74 18.17 27.79
CA ALA A 806 -6.14 19.55 28.07
C ALA A 806 -5.22 20.58 27.38
N ALA A 807 -3.91 20.32 27.32
CA ALA A 807 -2.98 21.17 26.59
C ALA A 807 -3.24 21.14 25.08
N LEU A 808 -3.50 19.96 24.50
CA LEU A 808 -3.82 19.81 23.08
C LEU A 808 -5.14 20.47 22.70
N ALA A 809 -6.14 20.44 23.58
CA ALA A 809 -7.43 21.07 23.34
C ALA A 809 -7.41 22.61 23.45
N ALA A 810 -6.31 23.18 23.93
CA ALA A 810 -6.21 24.61 24.21
C ALA A 810 -6.40 25.48 22.94
N PRO A 811 -7.05 26.65 23.06
CA PRO A 811 -7.15 27.59 21.94
C PRO A 811 -5.77 28.00 21.44
N GLY A 812 -5.55 27.96 20.12
CA GLY A 812 -4.27 28.27 19.49
C GLY A 812 -3.39 27.06 19.17
N CYS A 813 -3.74 25.86 19.67
CA CYS A 813 -3.21 24.61 19.14
C CYS A 813 -3.79 24.31 17.76
N LEU A 814 -3.15 23.38 17.05
CA LEU A 814 -3.58 22.94 15.74
C LEU A 814 -4.98 22.31 15.77
N VAL A 815 -5.75 22.50 14.70
CA VAL A 815 -7.12 21.97 14.62
C VAL A 815 -7.11 20.44 14.74
N GLU A 816 -6.12 19.78 14.15
CA GLU A 816 -5.97 18.33 14.18
C GLU A 816 -5.71 17.82 15.61
N ASP A 817 -4.82 18.50 16.36
CA ASP A 817 -4.50 18.15 17.75
C ASP A 817 -5.69 18.35 18.68
N ARG A 818 -6.43 19.44 18.47
CA ARG A 818 -7.64 19.75 19.22
C ARG A 818 -8.74 18.74 18.92
N ARG A 819 -8.88 18.31 17.68
CA ARG A 819 -9.82 17.25 17.27
C ARG A 819 -9.50 15.93 17.97
N LEU A 820 -8.23 15.51 17.95
CA LEU A 820 -7.76 14.32 18.68
C LEU A 820 -8.12 14.41 20.18
N ALA A 821 -7.85 15.56 20.81
CA ALA A 821 -8.16 15.76 22.21
C ALA A 821 -9.66 15.65 22.51
N LEU A 822 -10.52 16.17 21.61
CA LEU A 822 -11.97 16.08 21.76
C LEU A 822 -12.47 14.63 21.63
N PHE A 823 -11.99 13.87 20.65
CA PHE A 823 -12.35 12.44 20.52
C PHE A 823 -12.02 11.64 21.79
N VAL A 824 -10.82 11.84 22.34
CA VAL A 824 -10.42 11.19 23.61
C VAL A 824 -11.33 11.62 24.78
N VAL A 825 -11.68 12.90 24.86
CA VAL A 825 -12.59 13.40 25.91
C VAL A 825 -14.00 12.81 25.75
N ASP A 826 -14.49 12.70 24.52
CA ASP A 826 -15.81 12.16 24.20
C ASP A 826 -15.93 10.70 24.64
N ASP A 827 -14.94 9.85 24.30
CA ASP A 827 -14.93 8.44 24.71
C ASP A 827 -14.85 8.25 26.23
N VAL A 828 -14.03 9.07 26.90
CA VAL A 828 -13.93 9.05 28.36
C VAL A 828 -15.25 9.49 29.00
N LEU A 829 -15.91 10.50 28.46
CA LEU A 829 -17.24 10.90 28.94
C LEU A 829 -18.27 9.81 28.70
N GLU A 830 -18.26 9.17 27.53
CA GLU A 830 -19.26 8.17 27.17
C GLU A 830 -19.13 6.86 27.97
N HIS A 831 -17.89 6.45 28.27
CA HIS A 831 -17.64 5.12 28.79
C HIS A 831 -17.08 5.09 30.22
N CYS A 832 -16.42 6.15 30.69
CA CYS A 832 -15.90 6.22 32.06
C CYS A 832 -16.89 6.92 32.99
N GLY A 833 -17.81 6.18 33.61
CA GLY A 833 -18.82 6.74 34.53
C GLY A 833 -18.34 7.77 35.57
N PRO A 834 -17.15 7.64 36.20
CA PRO A 834 -16.61 8.68 37.09
C PRO A 834 -16.36 10.04 36.43
N ALA A 835 -16.16 10.11 35.11
CA ALA A 835 -15.96 11.34 34.35
C ALA A 835 -17.15 12.31 34.47
N MET A 836 -18.37 11.76 34.54
CA MET A 836 -19.61 12.55 34.73
C MET A 836 -19.65 13.31 36.06
N ARG A 837 -18.80 12.96 37.05
CA ARG A 837 -18.68 13.70 38.32
C ARG A 837 -17.67 14.85 38.25
N ARG A 838 -16.98 15.01 37.12
CA ARG A 838 -15.92 16.00 36.89
C ARG A 838 -16.24 16.89 35.68
N MET A 839 -17.52 17.19 35.45
CA MET A 839 -17.95 18.08 34.36
C MET A 839 -17.37 19.49 34.46
N ASP A 840 -17.02 19.94 35.66
CA ASP A 840 -16.30 21.19 35.91
C ASP A 840 -14.96 21.26 35.16
N VAL A 841 -14.38 20.10 34.85
CA VAL A 841 -13.10 19.94 34.17
C VAL A 841 -13.27 19.71 32.66
N PHE A 842 -14.17 18.80 32.27
CA PHE A 842 -14.30 18.39 30.87
C PHE A 842 -15.18 19.33 30.04
N LEU A 843 -16.27 19.83 30.60
CA LEU A 843 -17.24 20.62 29.85
C LEU A 843 -16.67 21.95 29.30
N PRO A 844 -15.78 22.68 30.02
CA PRO A 844 -15.13 23.86 29.45
C PRO A 844 -14.37 23.60 28.14
N VAL A 845 -13.79 22.41 27.97
CA VAL A 845 -13.09 22.01 26.74
C VAL A 845 -14.07 21.92 25.57
N LEU A 846 -15.16 21.17 25.76
CA LEU A 846 -16.21 21.01 24.74
C LEU A 846 -16.87 22.36 24.40
N GLU A 847 -17.18 23.16 25.41
CA GLU A 847 -17.74 24.49 25.19
C GLU A 847 -16.79 25.42 24.42
N SER A 848 -15.47 25.28 24.61
CA SER A 848 -14.49 26.09 23.86
C SER A 848 -14.57 25.77 22.37
N ALA A 849 -14.59 24.48 22.01
CA ALA A 849 -14.72 24.03 20.63
C ALA A 849 -16.06 24.42 19.99
N LEU A 850 -17.18 24.30 20.73
CA LEU A 850 -18.50 24.72 20.23
C LEU A 850 -18.62 26.23 19.93
N ARG A 851 -17.73 27.08 20.48
CA ARG A 851 -17.70 28.51 20.16
C ARG A 851 -17.06 28.80 18.81
N GLU A 852 -16.27 27.87 18.28
CA GLU A 852 -15.52 28.02 17.03
C GLU A 852 -16.29 27.44 15.86
N VAL A 853 -17.47 28.02 15.58
CA VAL A 853 -18.40 27.53 14.54
C VAL A 853 -17.79 27.53 13.13
N SER A 854 -16.68 28.23 12.91
CA SER A 854 -15.91 28.18 11.67
C SER A 854 -15.15 26.86 11.47
N GLU A 855 -14.89 26.10 12.54
CA GLU A 855 -14.14 24.85 12.54
C GLU A 855 -15.09 23.65 12.68
N PRO A 856 -15.66 23.13 11.57
CA PRO A 856 -16.72 22.10 11.63
C PRO A 856 -16.28 20.82 12.33
N SER A 857 -15.03 20.39 12.16
CA SER A 857 -14.51 19.15 12.76
C SER A 857 -14.47 19.21 14.29
N LEU A 858 -14.10 20.37 14.85
CA LEU A 858 -14.09 20.59 16.30
C LEU A 858 -15.51 20.67 16.86
N VAL A 859 -16.40 21.34 16.13
CA VAL A 859 -17.82 21.47 16.50
C VAL A 859 -18.51 20.12 16.47
N GLN A 860 -18.21 19.27 15.48
CA GLN A 860 -18.76 17.92 15.37
C GLN A 860 -18.45 17.10 16.63
N ALA A 861 -17.16 16.98 17.00
CA ALA A 861 -16.74 16.25 18.19
C ALA A 861 -17.37 16.85 19.46
N ALA A 862 -17.24 18.17 19.64
CA ALA A 862 -17.75 18.81 20.85
C ALA A 862 -19.28 18.73 21.00
N ALA A 863 -20.03 18.76 19.89
CA ALA A 863 -21.47 18.56 19.90
C ALA A 863 -21.85 17.14 20.36
N PHE A 864 -21.11 16.13 19.88
CA PHE A 864 -21.25 14.75 20.32
C PHE A 864 -21.03 14.63 21.84
N GLY A 865 -19.88 15.10 22.34
CA GLY A 865 -19.54 15.07 23.76
C GLY A 865 -20.55 15.78 24.67
N VAL A 866 -21.04 16.95 24.26
CA VAL A 866 -22.11 17.66 25.00
C VAL A 866 -23.42 16.88 24.98
N GLY A 867 -23.74 16.21 23.87
CA GLY A 867 -24.87 15.29 23.78
C GLY A 867 -24.72 14.12 24.78
N VAL A 868 -23.53 13.53 24.86
CA VAL A 868 -23.22 12.46 25.84
C VAL A 868 -23.43 12.97 27.28
N CYS A 869 -22.86 14.13 27.62
CA CYS A 869 -23.05 14.77 28.93
C CYS A 869 -24.53 15.01 29.26
N ALA A 870 -25.33 15.45 28.29
CA ALA A 870 -26.76 15.64 28.51
C ALA A 870 -27.50 14.32 28.78
N SER A 871 -27.13 13.24 28.08
CA SER A 871 -27.78 11.94 28.22
C SER A 871 -27.39 11.17 29.49
N GLN A 872 -26.11 11.22 29.87
CA GLN A 872 -25.58 10.43 30.99
C GLN A 872 -25.38 11.25 32.28
N GLY A 873 -25.32 12.57 32.18
CA GLY A 873 -24.93 13.45 33.28
C GLY A 873 -26.00 13.70 34.35
N GLY A 874 -27.27 13.40 34.06
CA GLY A 874 -28.38 13.56 35.00
C GLY A 874 -28.41 14.95 35.64
N GLU A 875 -28.64 15.01 36.96
CA GLU A 875 -28.69 16.27 37.73
C GLU A 875 -27.36 17.03 37.75
N ALA A 876 -26.21 16.36 37.58
CA ALA A 876 -24.90 17.03 37.56
C ALA A 876 -24.74 17.94 36.33
N PHE A 877 -25.41 17.60 35.22
CA PHE A 877 -25.38 18.40 34.00
C PHE A 877 -26.40 19.56 33.99
N ALA A 878 -27.49 19.45 34.76
CA ALA A 878 -28.58 20.43 34.76
C ALA A 878 -28.12 21.90 34.91
N PRO A 879 -27.14 22.26 35.76
CA PRO A 879 -26.63 23.64 35.87
C PRO A 879 -25.97 24.19 34.60
N HIS A 880 -25.54 23.31 33.69
CA HIS A 880 -24.85 23.66 32.45
C HIS A 880 -25.75 23.60 31.22
N ALA A 881 -26.91 22.94 31.33
CA ALA A 881 -27.79 22.62 30.21
C ALA A 881 -28.19 23.86 29.39
N GLU A 882 -28.64 24.95 30.02
CA GLU A 882 -29.07 26.15 29.29
C GLU A 882 -27.93 26.78 28.47
N ARG A 883 -26.72 26.83 29.03
CA ARG A 883 -25.53 27.37 28.35
C ARG A 883 -25.12 26.51 27.16
N CYS A 884 -25.05 25.19 27.34
CA CYS A 884 -24.71 24.26 26.27
C CYS A 884 -25.78 24.25 25.16
N LEU A 885 -27.06 24.32 25.53
CA LEU A 885 -28.16 24.43 24.59
C LEU A 885 -28.03 25.67 23.70
N GLN A 886 -27.68 26.83 24.29
CA GLN A 886 -27.44 28.04 23.52
C GLN A 886 -26.28 27.92 22.53
N LEU A 887 -25.20 27.21 22.90
CA LEU A 887 -24.07 26.96 21.99
C LEU A 887 -24.49 26.06 20.82
N LEU A 888 -25.21 24.97 21.07
CA LEU A 888 -25.73 24.10 20.02
C LEU A 888 -26.69 24.84 19.08
N HIS A 889 -27.56 25.71 19.61
CA HIS A 889 -28.41 26.55 18.78
C HIS A 889 -27.62 27.48 17.86
N ASN A 890 -26.48 28.02 18.31
CA ASN A 890 -25.63 28.85 17.45
C ASN A 890 -25.05 28.07 16.27
N VAL A 891 -24.70 26.78 16.48
CA VAL A 891 -24.24 25.89 15.41
C VAL A 891 -25.34 25.66 14.38
N VAL A 892 -26.53 25.27 14.84
CA VAL A 892 -27.67 25.00 13.95
C VAL A 892 -28.15 26.27 13.22
N ALA A 893 -28.06 27.44 13.88
CA ALA A 893 -28.44 28.71 13.29
C ALA A 893 -27.35 29.32 12.38
N HIS A 894 -26.19 28.67 12.25
CA HIS A 894 -25.09 29.19 11.44
C HIS A 894 -25.51 29.31 9.96
N PRO A 895 -25.19 30.41 9.25
CA PRO A 895 -25.64 30.61 7.87
C PRO A 895 -25.21 29.50 6.89
N ARG A 896 -24.11 28.82 7.17
CA ARG A 896 -23.59 27.68 6.38
C ARG A 896 -23.88 26.32 7.00
N ALA A 897 -24.74 26.18 8.01
CA ALA A 897 -25.01 24.92 8.71
C ALA A 897 -25.40 23.75 7.77
N HIS A 898 -25.97 24.04 6.60
CA HIS A 898 -26.36 23.03 5.63
C HIS A 898 -25.40 22.90 4.43
N SER A 899 -24.26 23.59 4.42
CA SER A 899 -23.22 23.37 3.40
C SER A 899 -22.55 22.00 3.60
N PRO A 900 -21.99 21.39 2.55
CA PRO A 900 -21.33 20.09 2.65
C PRO A 900 -20.27 20.03 3.76
N GLU A 901 -19.49 21.10 3.93
CA GLU A 901 -18.38 21.17 4.88
C GLU A 901 -18.83 21.23 6.35
N GLN A 902 -20.01 21.81 6.59
CA GLN A 902 -20.57 22.02 7.94
C GLN A 902 -21.63 20.99 8.32
N ARG A 903 -21.98 20.09 7.39
CA ARG A 903 -23.14 19.23 7.52
C ARG A 903 -23.02 18.27 8.69
N ASN A 904 -21.87 17.60 8.84
CA ASN A 904 -21.66 16.61 9.90
C ASN A 904 -21.69 17.26 11.29
N ALA A 905 -21.08 18.44 11.42
CA ALA A 905 -21.08 19.23 12.64
C ALA A 905 -22.51 19.64 13.05
N THR A 906 -23.30 20.11 12.08
CA THR A 906 -24.69 20.47 12.30
C THR A 906 -25.53 19.26 12.68
N ASP A 907 -25.35 18.14 12.00
CA ASP A 907 -26.10 16.92 12.28
C ASP A 907 -25.82 16.38 13.69
N ASN A 908 -24.56 16.41 14.13
CA ASN A 908 -24.19 16.07 15.52
C ASN A 908 -24.80 17.05 16.53
N ALA A 909 -24.84 18.35 16.23
CA ALA A 909 -25.52 19.33 17.08
C ALA A 909 -27.03 19.04 17.18
N VAL A 910 -27.69 18.69 16.07
CA VAL A 910 -29.11 18.31 16.07
C VAL A 910 -29.34 17.00 16.84
N ALA A 911 -28.43 16.03 16.73
CA ALA A 911 -28.49 14.80 17.51
C ALA A 911 -28.39 15.08 19.02
N ALA A 912 -27.47 15.96 19.42
CA ALA A 912 -27.33 16.44 20.79
C ALA A 912 -28.60 17.16 21.28
N LEU A 913 -29.23 18.04 20.49
CA LEU A 913 -30.52 18.66 20.83
C LEU A 913 -31.60 17.61 21.16
N GLY A 914 -31.61 16.49 20.44
CA GLY A 914 -32.48 15.35 20.74
C GLY A 914 -32.21 14.70 22.10
N LYS A 915 -30.93 14.60 22.50
CA LYS A 915 -30.52 14.12 23.84
C LYS A 915 -30.97 15.11 24.94
N PHE A 916 -30.93 16.41 24.70
CA PHE A 916 -31.45 17.42 25.64
C PHE A 916 -32.96 17.33 25.83
N CYS A 917 -33.71 17.15 24.74
CA CYS A 917 -35.16 16.97 24.79
C CYS A 917 -35.56 15.81 25.71
N GLU A 918 -34.81 14.71 25.65
CA GLU A 918 -35.11 13.47 26.36
C GLU A 918 -34.65 13.49 27.82
N PHE A 919 -33.38 13.79 28.04
CA PHE A 919 -32.71 13.53 29.31
C PHE A 919 -32.64 14.78 30.20
N GLN A 920 -32.86 15.97 29.64
CA GLN A 920 -32.71 17.24 30.35
C GLN A 920 -34.01 18.07 30.37
N ALA A 921 -35.17 17.43 30.17
CA ALA A 921 -36.47 18.10 30.13
C ALA A 921 -36.84 18.88 31.41
N GLY A 922 -36.21 18.57 32.56
CA GLY A 922 -36.37 19.34 33.80
C GLY A 922 -35.49 20.59 33.88
N ALA A 923 -34.44 20.68 33.06
CA ALA A 923 -33.47 21.78 33.03
C ALA A 923 -33.66 22.72 31.82
N VAL A 924 -34.37 22.26 30.77
CA VAL A 924 -34.64 23.05 29.55
C VAL A 924 -36.13 23.07 29.21
N ASP A 925 -36.57 24.03 28.40
CA ASP A 925 -37.94 24.05 27.88
C ASP A 925 -38.14 23.02 26.77
N ALA A 926 -38.30 21.75 27.16
CA ALA A 926 -38.55 20.64 26.25
C ALA A 926 -39.83 20.83 25.42
N THR A 927 -40.81 21.58 25.92
CA THR A 927 -42.08 21.81 25.20
C THR A 927 -41.89 22.64 23.93
N THR A 928 -40.93 23.58 23.97
CA THR A 928 -40.52 24.38 22.82
C THR A 928 -39.43 23.68 21.99
N LEU A 929 -38.50 22.98 22.65
CA LEU A 929 -37.34 22.37 21.98
C LEU A 929 -37.71 21.16 21.10
N PHE A 930 -38.61 20.27 21.55
CA PHE A 930 -38.99 19.08 20.78
C PHE A 930 -39.52 19.40 19.38
N PRO A 931 -40.49 20.33 19.21
CA PRO A 931 -40.95 20.74 17.89
C PRO A 931 -39.84 21.33 17.01
N GLN A 932 -38.92 22.12 17.58
CA GLN A 932 -37.79 22.69 16.84
C GLN A 932 -36.83 21.60 16.36
N TRP A 933 -36.49 20.65 17.24
CA TRP A 933 -35.65 19.50 16.90
C TRP A 933 -36.27 18.67 15.77
N LEU A 934 -37.57 18.39 15.85
CA LEU A 934 -38.28 17.64 14.80
C LEU A 934 -38.22 18.33 13.44
N GLU A 935 -38.23 19.66 13.40
CA GLU A 935 -38.12 20.41 12.14
C GLU A 935 -36.77 20.26 11.45
N LEU A 936 -35.71 19.95 12.19
CA LEU A 936 -34.34 19.81 11.71
C LEU A 936 -34.05 18.43 11.09
N LEU A 937 -34.97 17.46 11.25
CA LEU A 937 -34.83 16.10 10.74
C LEU A 937 -35.32 15.95 9.29
N PRO A 938 -34.83 14.94 8.53
CA PRO A 938 -33.78 13.97 8.89
C PRO A 938 -32.34 14.53 8.75
N LEU A 939 -31.40 13.88 9.45
CA LEU A 939 -29.97 14.10 9.28
C LEU A 939 -29.49 13.53 7.93
N ARG A 940 -28.43 14.12 7.34
CA ARG A 940 -28.00 13.80 5.96
C ARG A 940 -26.49 13.78 5.72
N GLY A 941 -25.71 14.35 6.62
CA GLY A 941 -24.25 14.33 6.65
C GLY A 941 -23.75 13.12 7.44
N ASP A 942 -23.87 13.18 8.77
CA ASP A 942 -23.41 12.11 9.66
C ASP A 942 -24.46 10.98 9.70
N LEU A 943 -24.14 9.86 9.04
CA LEU A 943 -25.07 8.75 8.86
C LEU A 943 -25.18 7.85 10.10
N GLU A 944 -24.14 7.80 10.95
CA GLU A 944 -24.18 7.07 12.22
C GLU A 944 -25.13 7.78 13.20
N GLU A 945 -24.98 9.09 13.37
CA GLU A 945 -25.90 9.88 14.17
C GLU A 945 -27.31 9.90 13.55
N SER A 946 -27.42 9.90 12.21
CA SER A 946 -28.71 9.78 11.53
C SER A 946 -29.41 8.46 11.86
N LEU A 947 -28.69 7.34 11.93
CA LEU A 947 -29.24 6.04 12.34
C LEU A 947 -29.78 6.14 13.78
N ALA A 948 -28.95 6.62 14.71
CA ALA A 948 -29.32 6.75 16.12
C ALA A 948 -30.55 7.65 16.34
N VAL A 949 -30.59 8.81 15.65
CA VAL A 949 -31.70 9.75 15.71
C VAL A 949 -32.98 9.19 15.08
N SER A 950 -32.86 8.44 13.98
CA SER A 950 -34.02 7.79 13.34
C SER A 950 -34.64 6.73 14.25
N ARG A 951 -33.82 5.89 14.89
CA ARG A 951 -34.28 4.90 15.89
C ARG A 951 -34.96 5.56 17.08
N ARG A 952 -34.36 6.64 17.60
CA ARG A 952 -34.95 7.44 18.69
C ARG A 952 -36.32 7.99 18.32
N LEU A 953 -36.47 8.53 17.11
CA LEU A 953 -37.76 9.02 16.62
C LEU A 953 -38.79 7.88 16.51
N CYS A 954 -38.39 6.70 16.01
CA CYS A 954 -39.25 5.52 16.00
C CYS A 954 -39.70 5.14 17.41
N GLY A 955 -38.79 5.14 18.39
CA GLY A 955 -39.10 4.93 19.81
C GLY A 955 -40.18 5.88 20.32
N TYR A 956 -40.00 7.20 20.16
CA TYR A 956 -41.00 8.19 20.59
C TYR A 956 -42.36 8.01 19.93
N VAL A 957 -42.38 7.61 18.66
CA VAL A 957 -43.62 7.36 17.93
C VAL A 957 -44.34 6.15 18.50
N ASN A 958 -43.62 5.06 18.74
CA ASN A 958 -44.16 3.83 19.32
C ASN A 958 -44.68 4.05 20.75
N ASP A 959 -43.97 4.87 21.53
CA ASP A 959 -44.36 5.26 22.89
C ASP A 959 -45.47 6.32 22.93
N ARG A 960 -45.89 6.83 21.77
CA ARG A 960 -46.89 7.90 21.62
C ARG A 960 -46.51 9.18 22.38
N HIS A 961 -45.24 9.56 22.30
CA HIS A 961 -44.70 10.68 23.05
C HIS A 961 -45.47 12.00 22.75
N PRO A 962 -46.06 12.67 23.76
CA PRO A 962 -47.05 13.72 23.55
C PRO A 962 -46.47 14.96 22.85
N LEU A 963 -45.20 15.29 23.08
CA LEU A 963 -44.55 16.44 22.44
C LEU A 963 -44.10 16.15 21.00
N VAL A 964 -43.82 14.89 20.67
CA VAL A 964 -43.37 14.48 19.32
C VAL A 964 -44.55 14.35 18.37
N LEU A 965 -45.65 13.75 18.84
CA LEU A 965 -46.88 13.64 18.04
C LEU A 965 -47.69 14.95 18.09
N GLY A 966 -47.51 15.77 19.12
CA GLY A 966 -48.30 16.99 19.31
C GLY A 966 -49.71 16.68 19.82
N ALA A 967 -49.78 15.84 20.86
CA ALA A 967 -51.03 15.41 21.49
C ALA A 967 -51.77 16.61 22.15
N PRO A 968 -53.12 16.56 22.22
CA PRO A 968 -53.99 15.47 21.77
C PRO A 968 -54.31 15.49 20.27
N ASP A 969 -54.01 16.58 19.55
CA ASP A 969 -54.51 16.82 18.19
C ASP A 969 -53.59 16.28 17.06
N TYR A 970 -52.50 15.61 17.40
CA TYR A 970 -51.51 15.09 16.45
C TYR A 970 -50.89 16.17 15.54
N ARG A 971 -50.73 17.39 16.04
CA ARG A 971 -50.31 18.56 15.23
C ARG A 971 -48.94 18.42 14.55
N HIS A 972 -48.09 17.49 15.00
CA HIS A 972 -46.75 17.27 14.46
C HIS A 972 -46.66 16.01 13.59
N LEU A 973 -47.75 15.23 13.48
CA LEU A 973 -47.75 13.94 12.78
C LEU A 973 -47.30 14.05 11.31
N GLY A 974 -47.75 15.10 10.60
CA GLY A 974 -47.36 15.31 9.20
C GLY A 974 -45.84 15.38 9.03
N LYS A 975 -45.15 16.11 9.91
CA LYS A 975 -43.68 16.20 9.91
C LYS A 975 -43.04 14.87 10.28
N VAL A 976 -43.53 14.18 11.31
CA VAL A 976 -43.03 12.84 11.69
C VAL A 976 -43.07 11.87 10.51
N VAL A 977 -44.23 11.77 9.83
CA VAL A 977 -44.39 10.88 8.68
C VAL A 977 -43.46 11.30 7.53
N ALA A 978 -43.30 12.61 7.27
CA ALA A 978 -42.38 13.10 6.25
C ALA A 978 -40.90 12.76 6.54
N VAL A 979 -40.48 12.83 7.80
CA VAL A 979 -39.12 12.45 8.22
C VAL A 979 -38.91 10.95 8.02
N LEU A 980 -39.81 10.10 8.53
CA LEU A 980 -39.71 8.64 8.39
C LEU A 980 -39.75 8.21 6.92
N ALA A 981 -40.57 8.88 6.09
CA ALA A 981 -40.63 8.62 4.65
C ALA A 981 -39.35 9.01 3.92
N ALA A 982 -38.71 10.12 4.31
CA ALA A 982 -37.42 10.53 3.76
C ALA A 982 -36.30 9.55 4.08
N VAL A 983 -36.28 8.98 5.30
CA VAL A 983 -35.30 7.95 5.69
C VAL A 983 -35.58 6.63 4.96
N ALA A 984 -36.84 6.32 4.68
CA ALA A 984 -37.24 5.13 3.91
C ALA A 984 -36.95 5.23 2.40
N GLU A 985 -36.49 6.37 1.88
CA GLU A 985 -36.10 6.49 0.48
C GLU A 985 -34.95 5.53 0.16
N GLU A 986 -35.08 4.76 -0.92
CA GLU A 986 -34.10 3.74 -1.29
C GLU A 986 -32.69 4.32 -1.47
N LYS A 987 -32.58 5.52 -2.07
CA LYS A 987 -31.30 6.22 -2.22
C LYS A 987 -30.65 6.53 -0.87
N PHE A 988 -31.44 6.88 0.14
CA PHE A 988 -30.93 7.17 1.48
C PHE A 988 -30.52 5.89 2.20
N LEU A 989 -31.36 4.84 2.17
CA LEU A 989 -31.02 3.54 2.76
C LEU A 989 -29.78 2.90 2.12
N ARG A 990 -29.56 3.06 0.81
CA ARG A 990 -28.31 2.63 0.15
C ARG A 990 -27.09 3.39 0.67
N LYS A 991 -27.20 4.71 0.86
CA LYS A 991 -26.12 5.51 1.47
C LYS A 991 -25.86 5.07 2.92
N MET A 992 -26.92 4.84 3.68
CA MET A 992 -26.87 4.33 5.05
C MET A 992 -26.17 2.97 5.10
N SER A 993 -26.57 2.01 4.25
CA SER A 993 -25.96 0.68 4.20
C SER A 993 -24.46 0.72 3.89
N LYS A 994 -24.03 1.64 3.02
CA LYS A 994 -22.59 1.89 2.79
C LYS A 994 -21.84 2.42 4.01
N ALA A 995 -22.49 3.18 4.88
CA ALA A 995 -21.85 3.80 6.04
C ALA A 995 -21.87 2.93 7.30
N VAL A 996 -23.01 2.29 7.61
CA VAL A 996 -23.20 1.53 8.87
C VAL A 996 -23.38 0.02 8.68
N GLY A 997 -23.30 -0.45 7.43
CA GLY A 997 -23.47 -1.85 7.06
C GLY A 997 -24.92 -2.27 6.78
N ASP A 998 -25.07 -3.32 5.97
CA ASP A 998 -26.38 -3.83 5.51
C ASP A 998 -27.28 -4.33 6.64
N LYS A 999 -26.70 -4.91 7.68
CA LYS A 999 -27.44 -5.44 8.83
C LYS A 999 -28.19 -4.32 9.56
N GLU A 1000 -27.50 -3.22 9.88
CA GLU A 1000 -28.07 -2.08 10.60
C GLU A 1000 -29.08 -1.32 9.74
N ALA A 1001 -28.79 -1.11 8.45
CA ALA A 1001 -29.71 -0.49 7.51
C ALA A 1001 -30.99 -1.31 7.30
N SER A 1002 -30.87 -2.64 7.22
CA SER A 1002 -32.01 -3.56 7.13
C SER A 1002 -32.85 -3.56 8.41
N ALA A 1003 -32.21 -3.57 9.59
CA ALA A 1003 -32.89 -3.45 10.87
C ALA A 1003 -33.67 -2.13 10.98
N LEU A 1004 -33.06 -1.01 10.59
CA LEU A 1004 -33.75 0.28 10.53
C LEU A 1004 -34.95 0.24 9.57
N ARG A 1005 -34.80 -0.34 8.38
CA ARG A 1005 -35.91 -0.49 7.42
C ARG A 1005 -37.09 -1.25 8.03
N GLN A 1006 -36.84 -2.33 8.76
CA GLN A 1006 -37.89 -3.10 9.45
C GLN A 1006 -38.55 -2.28 10.56
N GLU A 1007 -37.76 -1.52 11.32
CA GLU A 1007 -38.25 -0.66 12.40
C GLU A 1007 -39.09 0.52 11.89
N LEU A 1008 -38.73 1.11 10.75
CA LEU A 1008 -39.53 2.11 10.05
C LEU A 1008 -40.90 1.53 9.63
N ALA A 1009 -40.90 0.33 9.04
CA ALA A 1009 -42.12 -0.33 8.59
C ALA A 1009 -43.06 -0.65 9.76
N SER A 1010 -42.54 -1.19 10.87
CA SER A 1010 -43.33 -1.51 12.06
C SER A 1010 -43.91 -0.25 12.72
N THR A 1011 -43.11 0.80 12.84
CA THR A 1011 -43.50 2.09 13.43
C THR A 1011 -44.59 2.78 12.62
N LEU A 1012 -44.46 2.83 11.29
CA LEU A 1012 -45.46 3.42 10.40
C LEU A 1012 -46.76 2.60 10.37
N ALA A 1013 -46.68 1.27 10.44
CA ALA A 1013 -47.85 0.40 10.58
C ALA A 1013 -48.59 0.65 11.91
N SER A 1014 -47.85 0.78 13.00
CA SER A 1014 -48.38 1.14 14.32
C SER A 1014 -49.12 2.48 14.29
N LEU A 1015 -48.51 3.52 13.72
CA LEU A 1015 -49.14 4.83 13.53
C LEU A 1015 -50.46 4.74 12.74
N ARG A 1016 -50.44 4.06 11.59
CA ARG A 1016 -51.63 3.90 10.74
C ARG A 1016 -52.79 3.22 11.48
N SER A 1017 -52.49 2.27 12.35
CA SER A 1017 -53.52 1.54 13.11
C SER A 1017 -54.08 2.30 14.32
N THR A 1018 -53.36 3.31 14.81
CA THR A 1018 -53.65 3.97 16.09
C THR A 1018 -54.10 5.42 15.97
N VAL A 1019 -53.74 6.11 14.87
CA VAL A 1019 -54.14 7.48 14.58
C VAL A 1019 -55.45 7.50 13.79
N PRO A 1020 -56.37 8.47 14.03
CA PRO A 1020 -57.57 8.64 13.23
C PRO A 1020 -57.27 8.75 11.72
N GLU A 1021 -58.03 8.01 10.91
CA GLU A 1021 -57.82 7.89 9.46
C GLU A 1021 -57.79 9.26 8.75
N GLN A 1022 -58.60 10.22 9.18
CA GLN A 1022 -58.61 11.57 8.62
C GLN A 1022 -57.28 12.30 8.82
N ILE A 1023 -56.66 12.16 10.00
CA ILE A 1023 -55.39 12.83 10.34
C ILE A 1023 -54.23 12.13 9.60
N MET A 1024 -54.23 10.79 9.56
CA MET A 1024 -53.23 10.03 8.82
C MET A 1024 -53.33 10.28 7.31
N GLY A 1025 -54.55 10.42 6.77
CA GLY A 1025 -54.81 10.80 5.38
C GLY A 1025 -54.27 12.19 5.06
N GLN A 1026 -54.42 13.17 5.96
CA GLN A 1026 -53.82 14.49 5.80
C GLN A 1026 -52.29 14.42 5.76
N ALA A 1027 -51.67 13.68 6.69
CA ALA A 1027 -50.22 13.47 6.70
C ALA A 1027 -49.74 12.86 5.38
N TRP A 1028 -50.41 11.81 4.87
CA TRP A 1028 -50.10 11.19 3.57
C TRP A 1028 -50.20 12.20 2.40
N THR A 1029 -51.27 12.98 2.33
CA THR A 1029 -51.47 13.93 1.22
C THR A 1029 -50.46 15.08 1.23
N SER A 1030 -49.81 15.35 2.36
CA SER A 1030 -48.76 16.37 2.47
C SER A 1030 -47.38 15.91 1.99
N LEU A 1031 -47.19 14.60 1.75
CA LEU A 1031 -45.92 14.04 1.30
C LEU A 1031 -45.66 14.32 -0.20
N PRO A 1032 -44.41 14.62 -0.59
CA PRO A 1032 -43.97 14.58 -1.99
C PRO A 1032 -44.15 13.19 -2.62
N ALA A 1033 -44.24 13.15 -3.96
CA ALA A 1033 -44.42 11.90 -4.70
C ALA A 1033 -43.28 10.88 -4.47
N SER A 1034 -42.03 11.35 -4.28
CA SER A 1034 -40.89 10.47 -3.97
C SER A 1034 -41.07 9.75 -2.63
N GLN A 1035 -41.53 10.47 -1.61
CA GLN A 1035 -41.77 9.93 -0.27
C GLN A 1035 -42.98 8.98 -0.25
N GLN A 1036 -44.04 9.29 -1.00
CA GLN A 1036 -45.16 8.36 -1.17
C GLN A 1036 -44.72 7.06 -1.83
N ALA A 1037 -43.89 7.15 -2.88
CA ALA A 1037 -43.32 5.98 -3.55
C ALA A 1037 -42.42 5.16 -2.62
N ALA A 1038 -41.58 5.83 -1.82
CA ALA A 1038 -40.74 5.17 -0.82
C ALA A 1038 -41.56 4.40 0.22
N LEU A 1039 -42.63 5.02 0.75
CA LEU A 1039 -43.54 4.33 1.67
C LEU A 1039 -44.28 3.17 1.00
N HIS A 1040 -44.69 3.30 -0.26
CA HIS A 1040 -45.26 2.18 -1.00
C HIS A 1040 -44.28 1.02 -1.15
N ALA A 1041 -43.01 1.30 -1.50
CA ALA A 1041 -41.96 0.30 -1.62
C ALA A 1041 -41.54 -0.32 -0.28
N LEU A 1042 -41.73 0.41 0.83
CA LEU A 1042 -41.47 -0.11 2.18
C LEU A 1042 -42.47 -1.21 2.59
N PHE A 1043 -43.71 -1.13 2.10
CA PHE A 1043 -44.81 -2.06 2.42
C PHE A 1043 -45.17 -3.03 1.27
N ALA A 1044 -44.51 -2.92 0.12
CA ALA A 1044 -44.60 -3.86 -0.99
C ALA A 1044 -43.69 -5.07 -0.74
#